data_AF-A0A074MEI8-F1
#
_entry.id   AF-A0A074MEI8-F1
#
_cell.length_a   1.000
_cell.length_b   1.000
_cell.length_c   1.000
_cell.angle_alpha   90.00
_cell.angle_beta   90.00
_cell.angle_gamma   90.00
#
_symmetry.space_group_name_H-M   'P 1'
#
loop_
_entity.id
_entity.type
_entity.pdbx_description
1 polymer ?
#
loop_
_entity_poly.entity_id
_entity_poly.type
_entity_poly.pdbx_seq_one_letter_code
_entity_poly.pdbx_strand_id
1 'polypeptide(L)'
;MDHENTHHPSLFRRIASDATANTLAFSAASMVPVMAMVGGGIDTSRFYMAQTRLQAACDAGALAARYAMLTDTLTDEARQKGEEFFDQNFPEDIFGTQDLTRNYTAEDGEVSGTATGTLPASIMAAFGFENYRLSVSCKADINISNTDIMFVIDTTGSMAWTPAGNDCGQVNGRWIECVGSRIQGVRDATLTFYDTVEDATSPRAQVRFGVMPYSSGVNVGAAILDENPGWMAGSHTYQSREGEMVLGNWQRTAINYSRTGEGYNFTEQGRQNNVTVQSSFNNCVINYNNLQSNDNFVSSNEAGWTQVSMTGSNPRTLTYTGTVRYAQFTGGGGTYNIGTGACVLTIVENHYDAASTITVTEQAEEVFEWVYRPVTYNLASLYDDNRMEVPTGWNFANATVAWDGCIEEAATVDASSFDPIPAGARDLDINLVPSNEGERWKPALRDLTWRRISNPSQWWTYTRDDVRVDDPNVQFARPIYSCPVAAQRLDDMTRGNLQSYVNSLRADGATYHDIGMIWGARFIAPNGIFSADNASAPNGDELARHIVYLTDGELSPNEMVYTPYGIHWWDRRVHDGIDPQQVFDKHSARFQAACRAARNQNISVWVVAFGTALTQNLIDCATPGRAYSADDSEALEDAFRAIAQKIAKLRVTE
;
A
#
# COMPACT_ATOMS: atom_id res chain seq x y z
N MET A 1 125.50 -24.97 33.40
CA MET A 1 125.68 -24.01 32.31
C MET A 1 124.32 -23.82 31.67
N ASP A 2 123.90 -22.57 31.65
CA ASP A 2 122.55 -22.03 31.49
C ASP A 2 121.83 -22.31 30.16
N HIS A 3 120.57 -21.83 30.15
CA HIS A 3 119.67 -21.45 29.05
C HIS A 3 118.47 -22.39 28.86
N GLU A 4 117.21 -21.95 28.76
CA GLU A 4 116.55 -20.64 28.91
C GLU A 4 115.05 -20.93 28.84
N ASN A 5 114.25 -20.56 29.85
CA ASN A 5 112.80 -20.79 29.87
C ASN A 5 112.09 -19.64 29.14
N THR A 6 111.66 -19.84 27.91
CA THR A 6 110.78 -18.91 27.19
C THR A 6 109.31 -19.16 27.55
N HIS A 7 108.76 -18.32 28.44
CA HIS A 7 107.32 -18.23 28.67
C HIS A 7 106.65 -17.34 27.63
N HIS A 8 105.81 -17.91 26.76
CA HIS A 8 104.88 -17.12 25.95
C HIS A 8 103.76 -16.54 26.82
N PRO A 9 103.51 -15.22 26.82
CA PRO A 9 102.38 -14.64 27.54
C PRO A 9 101.05 -15.05 26.89
N SER A 10 100.05 -15.36 27.72
CA SER A 10 98.71 -15.74 27.28
C SER A 10 98.01 -14.62 26.49
N LEU A 11 97.14 -15.02 25.56
CA LEU A 11 96.35 -14.13 24.69
C LEU A 11 95.71 -12.95 25.45
N PHE A 12 95.16 -13.21 26.64
CA PHE A 12 94.52 -12.22 27.50
C PHE A 12 95.50 -11.14 28.01
N ARG A 13 96.77 -11.48 28.21
CA ARG A 13 97.80 -10.54 28.66
C ARG A 13 98.30 -9.62 27.53
N ARG A 14 98.22 -10.08 26.28
CA ARG A 14 98.46 -9.26 25.07
C ARG A 14 97.31 -8.28 24.81
N ILE A 15 96.07 -8.72 25.02
CA ILE A 15 94.89 -7.85 24.85
C ILE A 15 94.85 -6.75 25.92
N ALA A 16 95.24 -7.07 27.17
CA ALA A 16 95.27 -6.08 28.26
C ALA A 16 96.32 -4.96 28.08
N SER A 17 97.31 -5.14 27.20
CA SER A 17 98.38 -4.14 26.94
C SER A 17 98.19 -3.34 25.65
N ASP A 18 97.14 -3.61 24.87
CA ASP A 18 96.93 -3.00 23.55
C ASP A 18 96.03 -1.75 23.65
N ALA A 19 96.52 -0.59 23.19
CA ALA A 19 95.78 0.68 23.23
C ALA A 19 94.50 0.69 22.37
N THR A 20 94.33 -0.28 21.47
CA THR A 20 93.09 -0.54 20.71
C THR A 20 92.03 -1.32 21.51
N ALA A 21 92.36 -1.82 22.71
CA ALA A 21 91.40 -2.48 23.61
C ALA A 21 90.34 -1.52 24.18
N ASN A 22 90.61 -0.20 24.20
CA ASN A 22 89.63 0.81 24.60
C ASN A 22 88.40 0.79 23.68
N THR A 23 88.58 0.61 22.37
CA THR A 23 87.47 0.49 21.42
C THR A 23 86.59 -0.72 21.72
N LEU A 24 87.17 -1.88 22.06
CA LEU A 24 86.41 -3.09 22.45
C LEU A 24 85.67 -2.89 23.78
N ALA A 25 86.33 -2.26 24.76
CA ALA A 25 85.73 -1.97 26.07
C ALA A 25 84.56 -0.97 25.96
N PHE A 26 84.72 0.12 25.18
CA PHE A 26 83.65 1.08 24.94
C PHE A 26 82.52 0.50 24.08
N SER A 27 82.84 -0.33 23.08
CA SER A 27 81.82 -1.05 22.29
C SER A 27 80.97 -1.96 23.18
N ALA A 28 81.62 -2.78 24.02
CA ALA A 28 80.94 -3.67 24.96
C ALA A 28 80.13 -2.89 26.01
N ALA A 29 80.66 -1.79 26.54
CA ALA A 29 79.93 -0.92 27.47
C ALA A 29 78.71 -0.24 26.81
N SER A 30 78.81 0.16 25.54
CA SER A 30 77.71 0.78 24.78
C SER A 30 76.61 -0.21 24.37
N MET A 31 76.92 -1.50 24.28
CA MET A 31 75.93 -2.54 23.99
C MET A 31 74.91 -2.68 25.12
N VAL A 32 75.31 -2.48 26.38
CA VAL A 32 74.42 -2.60 27.55
C VAL A 32 73.22 -1.63 27.46
N PRO A 33 73.39 -0.30 27.28
CA PRO A 33 72.26 0.61 27.15
C PRO A 33 71.47 0.42 25.85
N VAL A 34 72.09 -0.01 24.75
CA VAL A 34 71.36 -0.34 23.51
C VAL A 34 70.47 -1.56 23.70
N MET A 35 70.97 -2.61 24.34
CA MET A 35 70.18 -3.80 24.70
C MET A 35 69.06 -3.44 25.67
N ALA A 36 69.29 -2.54 26.63
CA ALA A 36 68.24 -2.07 27.52
C ALA A 36 67.14 -1.30 26.78
N MET A 37 67.49 -0.44 25.81
CA MET A 37 66.50 0.27 24.98
C MET A 37 65.69 -0.68 24.09
N VAL A 38 66.36 -1.61 23.41
CA VAL A 38 65.69 -2.62 22.56
C VAL A 38 64.84 -3.55 23.41
N GLY A 39 65.36 -4.00 24.55
CA GLY A 39 64.67 -4.85 25.51
C GLY A 39 63.43 -4.19 26.10
N GLY A 40 63.55 -2.93 26.50
CA GLY A 40 62.42 -2.13 26.97
C GLY A 40 61.34 -2.01 25.90
N GLY A 41 61.71 -1.70 24.64
CA GLY A 41 60.76 -1.62 23.53
C GLY A 41 60.01 -2.92 23.27
N ILE A 42 60.70 -4.06 23.29
CA ILE A 42 60.10 -5.38 23.06
C ILE A 42 59.16 -5.77 24.21
N ASP A 43 59.61 -5.64 25.46
CA ASP A 43 58.79 -6.00 26.62
C ASP A 43 57.58 -5.07 26.80
N THR A 44 57.73 -3.77 26.52
CA THR A 44 56.60 -2.83 26.49
C THR A 44 55.61 -3.18 25.37
N SER A 45 56.07 -3.55 24.18
CA SER A 45 55.18 -3.98 23.10
C SER A 45 54.39 -5.24 23.47
N ARG A 46 55.06 -6.23 24.09
CA ARG A 46 54.39 -7.44 24.60
C ARG A 46 53.36 -7.10 25.68
N PHE A 47 53.69 -6.21 26.60
CA PHE A 47 52.78 -5.75 27.64
C PHE A 47 51.51 -5.13 27.05
N TYR A 48 51.62 -4.20 26.10
CA TYR A 48 50.44 -3.59 25.47
C TYR A 48 49.60 -4.61 24.70
N MET A 49 50.22 -5.51 23.93
CA MET A 49 49.47 -6.56 23.22
C MET A 49 48.72 -7.48 24.19
N ALA A 50 49.39 -7.90 25.27
CA ALA A 50 48.77 -8.73 26.30
C ALA A 50 47.63 -7.99 27.01
N GLN A 51 47.81 -6.70 27.34
CA GLN A 51 46.78 -5.90 28.00
C GLN A 51 45.56 -5.67 27.11
N THR A 52 45.75 -5.33 25.83
CA THR A 52 44.62 -5.16 24.89
C THR A 52 43.87 -6.47 24.67
N ARG A 53 44.58 -7.59 24.56
CA ARG A 53 43.92 -8.90 24.43
C ARG A 53 43.20 -9.31 25.71
N LEU A 54 43.76 -9.01 26.88
CA LEU A 54 43.15 -9.25 28.17
C LEU A 54 41.87 -8.41 28.36
N GLN A 55 41.88 -7.15 27.93
CA GLN A 55 40.69 -6.30 27.91
C GLN A 55 39.58 -6.93 27.06
N ALA A 56 39.88 -7.27 25.81
CA ALA A 56 38.90 -7.88 24.91
C ALA A 56 38.31 -9.19 25.46
N ALA A 57 39.11 -9.99 26.17
CA ALA A 57 38.64 -11.21 26.82
C ALA A 57 37.75 -10.91 28.04
N CYS A 58 38.11 -9.91 28.84
CA CYS A 58 37.28 -9.42 29.96
C CYS A 58 35.91 -8.96 29.45
N ASP A 59 35.88 -8.15 28.40
CA ASP A 59 34.63 -7.63 27.82
C ASP A 59 33.74 -8.75 27.28
N ALA A 60 34.34 -9.73 26.58
CA ALA A 60 33.62 -10.90 26.08
C ALA A 60 33.03 -11.75 27.23
N GLY A 61 33.78 -11.93 28.32
CA GLY A 61 33.32 -12.67 29.48
C GLY A 61 32.26 -11.94 30.29
N ALA A 62 32.39 -10.62 30.48
CA ALA A 62 31.37 -9.80 31.15
C ALA A 62 30.04 -9.81 30.39
N LEU A 63 30.11 -9.68 29.06
CA LEU A 63 28.93 -9.80 28.19
C LEU A 63 28.29 -11.19 28.28
N ALA A 64 29.08 -12.26 28.22
CA ALA A 64 28.57 -13.62 28.31
C ALA A 64 27.96 -13.94 29.68
N ALA A 65 28.59 -13.45 30.76
CA ALA A 65 28.03 -13.55 32.11
C ALA A 65 26.68 -12.84 32.19
N ARG A 66 26.59 -11.61 31.69
CA ARG A 66 25.34 -10.87 31.72
C ARG A 66 24.25 -11.52 30.86
N TYR A 67 24.62 -12.07 29.71
CA TYR A 67 23.72 -12.81 28.81
C TYR A 67 23.08 -14.04 29.48
N ALA A 68 23.80 -14.69 30.40
CA ALA A 68 23.32 -15.88 31.11
C ALA A 68 22.51 -15.56 32.38
N MET A 69 22.47 -14.30 32.81
CA MET A 69 21.64 -13.85 33.94
C MET A 69 20.17 -13.70 33.52
N LEU A 70 19.26 -14.39 34.22
CA LEU A 70 17.80 -14.28 34.02
C LEU A 70 17.16 -13.18 34.89
N THR A 71 17.86 -12.73 35.94
CA THR A 71 17.43 -11.71 36.90
C THR A 71 18.61 -10.75 37.16
N ASP A 72 18.41 -9.72 37.99
CA ASP A 72 19.48 -8.77 38.35
C ASP A 72 20.59 -9.37 39.23
N THR A 73 20.44 -10.63 39.65
CA THR A 73 21.41 -11.35 40.46
C THR A 73 22.27 -12.28 39.61
N LEU A 74 23.59 -12.18 39.74
CA LEU A 74 24.52 -13.07 39.06
C LEU A 74 24.49 -14.48 39.68
N THR A 75 23.84 -15.42 38.99
CA THR A 75 23.85 -16.85 39.37
C THR A 75 25.23 -17.48 39.11
N ASP A 76 25.51 -18.60 39.77
CA ASP A 76 26.77 -19.32 39.58
C ASP A 76 26.91 -19.85 38.14
N GLU A 77 25.81 -20.29 37.54
CA GLU A 77 25.73 -20.73 36.14
C GLU A 77 26.10 -19.59 35.17
N ALA A 78 25.59 -18.39 35.43
CA ALA A 78 25.90 -17.22 34.61
C ALA A 78 27.36 -16.80 34.74
N ARG A 79 27.91 -16.84 35.96
CA ARG A 79 29.33 -16.57 36.20
C ARG A 79 30.22 -17.57 35.46
N GLN A 80 29.89 -18.86 35.53
CA GLN A 80 30.62 -19.91 34.83
C GLN A 80 30.62 -19.68 33.30
N LYS A 81 29.49 -19.25 32.73
CA LYS A 81 29.43 -18.89 31.31
C LYS A 81 30.35 -17.74 30.94
N GLY A 82 30.44 -16.70 31.79
CA GLY A 82 31.38 -15.60 31.58
C GLY A 82 32.84 -16.04 31.64
N GLU A 83 33.18 -16.90 32.60
CA GLU A 83 34.53 -17.49 32.72
C GLU A 83 34.90 -18.34 31.50
N GLU A 84 33.98 -19.20 31.02
CA GLU A 84 34.18 -19.99 29.80
C GLU A 84 34.48 -19.12 28.57
N PHE A 85 33.75 -18.02 28.40
CA PHE A 85 33.97 -17.09 27.29
C PHE A 85 35.29 -16.31 27.43
N PHE A 86 35.67 -15.94 28.64
CA PHE A 86 36.97 -15.33 28.91
C PHE A 86 38.11 -16.28 28.53
N ASP A 87 38.06 -17.53 29.01
CA ASP A 87 39.11 -18.53 28.81
C ASP A 87 39.25 -18.93 27.32
N GLN A 88 38.16 -18.88 26.54
CA GLN A 88 38.21 -19.06 25.08
C GLN A 88 38.91 -17.89 24.36
N ASN A 89 38.75 -16.67 24.87
CA ASN A 89 39.33 -15.46 24.26
C ASN A 89 40.77 -15.19 24.72
N PHE A 90 41.13 -15.68 25.91
CA PHE A 90 42.46 -15.61 26.51
C PHE A 90 42.86 -16.99 27.07
N PRO A 91 43.30 -17.92 26.20
CA PRO A 91 43.74 -19.25 26.62
C PRO A 91 44.91 -19.18 27.60
N GLU A 92 45.03 -20.20 28.45
CA GLU A 92 46.22 -20.37 29.30
C GLU A 92 47.50 -20.36 28.45
N ASP A 93 48.56 -19.75 28.99
CA ASP A 93 49.88 -19.56 28.37
C ASP A 93 49.96 -18.59 27.18
N ILE A 94 48.88 -17.90 26.77
CA ILE A 94 48.99 -16.87 25.73
C ILE A 94 49.92 -15.73 26.21
N PHE A 95 50.91 -15.37 25.40
CA PHE A 95 52.01 -14.44 25.75
C PHE A 95 52.91 -14.86 26.92
N GLY A 96 52.73 -16.05 27.49
CA GLY A 96 53.46 -16.54 28.66
C GLY A 96 52.99 -15.91 29.98
N THR A 97 51.75 -15.41 30.04
CA THR A 97 51.19 -14.82 31.26
C THR A 97 50.95 -15.86 32.36
N GLN A 98 51.26 -15.50 33.60
CA GLN A 98 51.10 -16.31 34.80
C GLN A 98 50.06 -15.68 35.74
N ASP A 99 49.58 -16.44 36.71
CA ASP A 99 48.64 -15.97 37.76
C ASP A 99 47.39 -15.29 37.20
N LEU A 100 46.83 -15.84 36.12
CA LEU A 100 45.64 -15.30 35.48
C LEU A 100 44.43 -15.49 36.41
N THR A 101 43.79 -14.39 36.78
CA THR A 101 42.55 -14.40 37.57
C THR A 101 41.49 -13.56 36.88
N ARG A 102 40.26 -14.06 36.84
CA ARG A 102 39.07 -13.34 36.37
C ARG A 102 37.98 -13.46 37.41
N ASN A 103 37.24 -12.38 37.63
CA ASN A 103 36.10 -12.36 38.54
C ASN A 103 35.02 -11.43 38.00
N TYR A 104 33.75 -11.83 38.13
CA TYR A 104 32.58 -11.07 37.72
C TYR A 104 31.63 -10.91 38.90
N THR A 105 31.11 -9.70 39.07
CA THR A 105 30.14 -9.31 40.10
C THR A 105 28.99 -8.55 39.43
N ALA A 106 27.79 -8.61 40.00
CA ALA A 106 26.65 -7.83 39.49
C ALA A 106 26.06 -6.94 40.58
N GLU A 107 25.66 -5.72 40.18
CA GLU A 107 24.93 -4.74 40.99
C GLU A 107 23.88 -4.09 40.09
N ASP A 108 22.61 -4.06 40.51
CA ASP A 108 21.47 -3.51 39.76
C ASP A 108 21.39 -3.94 38.28
N GLY A 109 21.75 -5.21 37.99
CA GLY A 109 21.73 -5.74 36.63
C GLY A 109 22.91 -5.31 35.74
N GLU A 110 23.89 -4.55 36.24
CA GLU A 110 25.18 -4.31 35.58
C GLU A 110 26.19 -5.38 36.05
N VAL A 111 26.85 -6.07 35.12
CA VAL A 111 27.99 -6.96 35.42
C VAL A 111 29.28 -6.19 35.31
N SER A 112 30.01 -6.09 36.41
CA SER A 112 31.39 -5.59 36.47
C SER A 112 32.36 -6.76 36.60
N GLY A 113 33.39 -6.76 35.77
CA GLY A 113 34.45 -7.77 35.76
C GLY A 113 35.82 -7.17 36.00
N THR A 114 36.70 -7.95 36.61
CA THR A 114 38.14 -7.64 36.73
C THR A 114 38.96 -8.84 36.30
N ALA A 115 39.94 -8.60 35.42
CA ALA A 115 40.90 -9.61 35.01
C ALA A 115 42.32 -9.13 35.28
N THR A 116 43.13 -9.96 35.93
CA THR A 116 44.53 -9.66 36.24
C THR A 116 45.43 -10.82 35.86
N GLY A 117 46.69 -10.51 35.56
CA GLY A 117 47.71 -11.51 35.27
C GLY A 117 49.10 -10.90 35.34
N THR A 118 50.13 -11.74 35.30
CA THR A 118 51.53 -11.32 35.37
C THR A 118 52.23 -11.71 34.08
N LEU A 119 52.86 -10.76 33.40
CA LEU A 119 53.66 -10.99 32.20
C LEU A 119 55.15 -11.00 32.55
N PRO A 120 55.86 -12.14 32.44
CA PRO A 120 57.30 -12.20 32.64
C PRO A 120 58.04 -11.40 31.55
N ALA A 121 59.00 -10.57 31.99
CA ALA A 121 59.88 -9.84 31.09
C ALA A 121 60.79 -10.81 30.33
N SER A 122 61.05 -10.52 29.05
CA SER A 122 61.94 -11.34 28.23
C SER A 122 63.38 -10.87 28.32
N ILE A 123 63.63 -9.61 27.98
CA ILE A 123 64.98 -9.02 27.91
C ILE A 123 65.24 -8.19 29.16
N MET A 124 64.23 -7.46 29.63
CA MET A 124 64.35 -6.60 30.81
C MET A 124 64.54 -7.39 32.13
N ALA A 125 64.29 -8.70 32.12
CA ALA A 125 64.62 -9.60 33.22
C ALA A 125 66.12 -9.56 33.57
N ALA A 126 67.00 -9.49 32.55
CA ALA A 126 68.45 -9.37 32.75
C ALA A 126 68.86 -8.02 33.37
N PHE A 127 67.96 -7.04 33.36
CA PHE A 127 68.13 -5.70 33.92
C PHE A 127 67.36 -5.50 35.25
N GLY A 128 66.83 -6.58 35.85
CA GLY A 128 66.15 -6.55 37.15
C GLY A 128 64.65 -6.24 37.10
N PHE A 129 64.04 -6.17 35.91
CA PHE A 129 62.59 -6.08 35.76
C PHE A 129 62.04 -7.46 35.44
N GLU A 130 61.56 -8.19 36.43
CA GLU A 130 61.20 -9.60 36.24
C GLU A 130 59.78 -9.77 35.70
N ASN A 131 58.84 -8.92 36.10
CA ASN A 131 57.41 -9.11 35.86
C ASN A 131 56.65 -7.79 35.66
N TYR A 132 55.68 -7.78 34.74
CA TYR A 132 54.73 -6.70 34.53
C TYR A 132 53.32 -7.15 34.93
N ARG A 133 52.66 -6.40 35.81
CA ARG A 133 51.29 -6.71 36.26
C ARG A 133 50.27 -6.14 35.27
N LEU A 134 49.47 -7.02 34.70
CA LEU A 134 48.32 -6.69 33.86
C LEU A 134 47.08 -6.60 34.76
N SER A 135 46.28 -5.55 34.56
CA SER A 135 44.99 -5.39 35.23
C SER A 135 44.05 -4.66 34.27
N VAL A 136 42.88 -5.23 34.05
CA VAL A 136 41.81 -4.64 33.26
C VAL A 136 40.50 -4.74 34.03
N SER A 137 39.61 -3.79 33.77
CA SER A 137 38.24 -3.79 34.25
C SER A 137 37.32 -3.78 33.04
N CYS A 138 36.23 -4.54 33.11
CA CYS A 138 35.22 -4.62 32.07
C CYS A 138 33.84 -4.44 32.68
N LYS A 139 32.90 -3.92 31.90
CA LYS A 139 31.51 -3.71 32.28
C LYS A 139 30.58 -4.21 31.19
N ALA A 140 29.42 -4.69 31.61
CA ALA A 140 28.34 -5.08 30.70
C ALA A 140 26.99 -4.80 31.37
N ASP A 141 26.17 -3.98 30.72
CA ASP A 141 24.80 -3.65 31.16
C ASP A 141 23.77 -4.03 30.09
N ILE A 142 22.54 -4.39 30.50
CA ILE A 142 21.38 -4.45 29.60
C ILE A 142 20.89 -3.03 29.39
N ASN A 143 21.52 -2.31 28.46
CA ASN A 143 20.83 -1.19 27.86
C ASN A 143 19.97 -1.73 26.72
N ILE A 144 18.65 -1.84 26.94
CA ILE A 144 17.72 -1.95 25.82
C ILE A 144 17.76 -0.60 25.12
N SER A 145 18.33 -0.58 23.93
CA SER A 145 18.24 0.58 23.05
C SER A 145 16.77 0.87 22.76
N ASN A 146 16.44 2.14 22.50
CA ASN A 146 15.10 2.51 22.05
C ASN A 146 14.69 1.60 20.88
N THR A 147 13.50 0.99 21.00
CA THR A 147 13.08 -0.07 20.09
C THR A 147 11.72 0.25 19.49
N ASP A 148 11.65 0.23 18.16
CA ASP A 148 10.41 0.36 17.40
C ASP A 148 10.02 -1.01 16.85
N ILE A 149 8.80 -1.45 17.16
CA ILE A 149 8.23 -2.71 16.67
C ILE A 149 6.98 -2.43 15.85
N MET A 150 7.01 -2.80 14.58
CA MET A 150 5.88 -2.73 13.67
C MET A 150 5.34 -4.13 13.40
N PHE A 151 4.15 -4.44 13.91
CA PHE A 151 3.43 -5.65 13.55
C PHE A 151 2.75 -5.46 12.20
N VAL A 152 3.13 -6.23 11.19
CA VAL A 152 2.43 -6.26 9.90
C VAL A 152 1.57 -7.51 9.89
N ILE A 153 0.26 -7.33 10.06
CA ILE A 153 -0.68 -8.40 10.36
C ILE A 153 -1.56 -8.69 9.16
N ASP A 154 -1.47 -9.92 8.67
CA ASP A 154 -2.43 -10.47 7.72
C ASP A 154 -3.82 -10.53 8.34
N THR A 155 -4.78 -9.86 7.71
CA THR A 155 -6.19 -9.83 8.10
C THR A 155 -7.09 -10.31 6.97
N THR A 156 -6.59 -11.23 6.13
CA THR A 156 -7.31 -11.76 4.98
C THR A 156 -8.37 -12.77 5.39
N GLY A 157 -9.24 -13.15 4.44
CA GLY A 157 -10.36 -14.04 4.72
C GLY A 157 -9.98 -15.40 5.33
N SER A 158 -8.84 -15.97 4.93
CA SER A 158 -8.33 -17.25 5.44
C SER A 158 -7.86 -17.17 6.90
N MET A 159 -7.61 -15.97 7.42
CA MET A 159 -7.32 -15.74 8.84
C MET A 159 -8.53 -15.99 9.74
N ALA A 160 -9.75 -16.05 9.18
CA ALA A 160 -10.97 -16.40 9.90
C ALA A 160 -11.06 -17.91 10.21
N TRP A 161 -10.29 -18.73 9.50
CA TRP A 161 -10.35 -20.19 9.59
C TRP A 161 -9.51 -20.71 10.75
N THR A 162 -9.71 -21.96 11.15
CA THR A 162 -8.83 -22.59 12.14
C THR A 162 -7.43 -22.85 11.53
N PRO A 163 -6.37 -22.98 12.33
CA PRO A 163 -5.02 -23.29 11.83
C PRO A 163 -4.97 -24.55 10.95
N ALA A 164 -5.82 -25.53 11.24
CA ALA A 164 -5.99 -26.75 10.44
C ALA A 164 -6.68 -26.55 9.07
N GLY A 165 -7.10 -25.32 8.73
CA GLY A 165 -7.71 -24.97 7.45
C GLY A 165 -9.23 -25.15 7.37
N ASN A 166 -9.94 -25.30 8.48
CA ASN A 166 -11.40 -25.42 8.47
C ASN A 166 -12.07 -24.02 8.51
N ASP A 167 -12.97 -23.76 7.55
CA ASP A 167 -13.81 -22.56 7.55
C ASP A 167 -15.08 -22.71 8.39
N CYS A 168 -15.63 -21.58 8.86
CA CYS A 168 -16.87 -21.52 9.63
C CYS A 168 -18.03 -20.90 8.84
N GLY A 169 -17.95 -20.89 7.51
CA GLY A 169 -18.92 -20.30 6.61
C GLY A 169 -18.82 -18.78 6.46
N GLN A 170 -19.80 -18.23 5.74
CA GLN A 170 -19.91 -16.80 5.44
C GLN A 170 -21.31 -16.26 5.73
N VAL A 171 -21.40 -14.98 6.11
CA VAL A 171 -22.66 -14.22 6.21
C VAL A 171 -22.51 -12.92 5.44
N ASN A 172 -23.47 -12.61 4.56
CA ASN A 172 -23.47 -11.40 3.74
C ASN A 172 -22.17 -11.17 2.94
N GLY A 173 -21.56 -12.26 2.45
CA GLY A 173 -20.31 -12.22 1.68
C GLY A 173 -19.05 -12.01 2.52
N ARG A 174 -19.14 -12.10 3.86
CA ARG A 174 -18.01 -12.00 4.77
C ARG A 174 -17.78 -13.31 5.54
N TRP A 175 -16.53 -13.68 5.76
CA TRP A 175 -16.16 -14.84 6.56
C TRP A 175 -16.58 -14.71 8.02
N ILE A 176 -17.09 -15.80 8.59
CA ILE A 176 -17.34 -15.92 10.03
C ILE A 176 -16.03 -16.35 10.70
N GLU A 177 -15.61 -15.61 11.73
CA GLU A 177 -14.45 -15.96 12.53
C GLU A 177 -14.72 -17.24 13.33
N CYS A 178 -13.92 -18.28 13.09
CA CYS A 178 -13.96 -19.52 13.86
C CYS A 178 -13.49 -19.31 15.31
N VAL A 179 -14.03 -20.10 16.24
CA VAL A 179 -13.43 -20.24 17.58
C VAL A 179 -12.07 -20.93 17.42
N GLY A 180 -11.01 -20.32 17.95
CA GLY A 180 -9.64 -20.77 17.73
C GLY A 180 -9.16 -20.52 16.30
N SER A 181 -9.64 -19.45 15.67
CA SER A 181 -9.19 -19.03 14.34
C SER A 181 -7.74 -18.53 14.35
N ARG A 182 -7.14 -18.46 13.15
CA ARG A 182 -5.79 -17.90 12.99
C ARG A 182 -5.69 -16.46 13.50
N ILE A 183 -6.66 -15.62 13.17
CA ILE A 183 -6.68 -14.23 13.64
C ILE A 183 -6.80 -14.14 15.17
N GLN A 184 -7.56 -15.04 15.80
CA GLN A 184 -7.62 -15.12 17.27
C GLN A 184 -6.23 -15.46 17.85
N GLY A 185 -5.57 -16.49 17.32
CA GLY A 185 -4.20 -16.84 17.75
C GLY A 185 -3.20 -15.71 17.57
N VAL A 186 -3.31 -14.93 16.49
CA VAL A 186 -2.47 -13.74 16.28
C VAL A 186 -2.72 -12.66 17.34
N ARG A 187 -3.98 -12.42 17.74
CA ARG A 187 -4.29 -11.46 18.82
C ARG A 187 -3.62 -11.88 20.13
N ASP A 188 -3.75 -13.15 20.49
CA ASP A 188 -3.20 -13.71 21.73
C ASP A 188 -1.66 -13.71 21.72
N ALA A 189 -1.04 -14.09 20.60
CA ALA A 189 0.40 -14.06 20.41
C ALA A 189 0.98 -12.64 20.45
N THR A 190 0.29 -11.66 19.85
CA THR A 190 0.71 -10.24 19.87
C THR A 190 0.75 -9.70 21.30
N LEU A 191 -0.24 -10.05 22.13
CA LEU A 191 -0.25 -9.67 23.55
C LEU A 191 0.85 -10.38 24.35
N THR A 192 1.10 -11.66 24.08
CA THR A 192 2.20 -12.41 24.69
C THR A 192 3.56 -11.79 24.36
N PHE A 193 3.76 -11.35 23.12
CA PHE A 193 4.96 -10.65 22.72
C PHE A 193 5.10 -9.32 23.45
N TYR A 194 4.03 -8.53 23.53
CA TYR A 194 4.03 -7.26 24.27
C TYR A 194 4.48 -7.49 25.71
N ASP A 195 3.86 -8.44 26.40
CA ASP A 195 4.21 -8.78 27.79
C ASP A 195 5.68 -9.17 27.92
N THR A 196 6.19 -9.98 26.99
CA THR A 196 7.60 -10.42 27.00
C THR A 196 8.59 -9.28 26.75
N VAL A 197 8.25 -8.32 25.89
CA VAL A 197 9.11 -7.15 25.61
C VAL A 197 9.08 -6.19 26.79
N GLU A 198 7.90 -5.85 27.31
CA GLU A 198 7.76 -4.96 28.45
C GLU A 198 8.44 -5.51 29.71
N ASP A 199 8.29 -6.81 30.00
CA ASP A 199 8.95 -7.46 31.15
C ASP A 199 10.48 -7.41 31.07
N ALA A 200 11.03 -7.34 29.84
CA ALA A 200 12.46 -7.20 29.62
C ALA A 200 12.92 -5.73 29.60
N THR A 201 12.01 -4.78 29.38
CA THR A 201 12.33 -3.37 29.11
C THR A 201 12.76 -2.62 30.37
N SER A 202 13.86 -1.88 30.26
CA SER A 202 14.33 -0.99 31.31
C SER A 202 13.52 0.31 31.34
N PRO A 203 13.23 0.91 32.51
CA PRO A 203 12.53 2.19 32.62
C PRO A 203 13.19 3.38 31.90
N ARG A 204 14.44 3.22 31.42
CA ARG A 204 15.20 4.24 30.68
C ARG A 204 15.09 4.08 29.15
N ALA A 205 14.53 2.98 28.67
CA ALA A 205 14.42 2.66 27.26
C ALA A 205 13.01 2.93 26.75
N GLN A 206 12.88 3.54 25.58
CA GLN A 206 11.59 3.67 24.91
C GLN A 206 11.30 2.42 24.09
N VAL A 207 10.11 1.85 24.23
CA VAL A 207 9.57 0.85 23.31
C VAL A 207 8.29 1.39 22.70
N ARG A 208 8.19 1.37 21.37
CA ARG A 208 6.99 1.76 20.64
C ARG A 208 6.45 0.60 19.83
N PHE A 209 5.13 0.50 19.81
CA PHE A 209 4.42 -0.49 19.03
C PHE A 209 3.60 0.21 17.95
N GLY A 210 3.59 -0.37 16.76
CA GLY A 210 2.71 0.01 15.66
C GLY A 210 2.11 -1.23 15.03
N VAL A 211 0.97 -1.07 14.38
CA VAL A 211 0.26 -2.19 13.74
C VAL A 211 -0.20 -1.78 12.36
N MET A 212 0.17 -2.58 11.35
CA MET A 212 -0.23 -2.46 9.96
C MET A 212 -1.07 -3.68 9.56
N PRO A 213 -2.39 -3.63 9.73
CA PRO A 213 -3.28 -4.63 9.17
C PRO A 213 -3.29 -4.53 7.64
N TYR A 214 -3.19 -5.66 6.95
CA TYR A 214 -3.34 -5.70 5.50
C TYR A 214 -4.26 -6.84 5.05
N SER A 215 -4.87 -6.64 3.89
CA SER A 215 -5.55 -7.69 3.14
C SER A 215 -5.38 -7.44 1.64
N SER A 216 -6.46 -7.11 0.92
CA SER A 216 -6.41 -6.65 -0.46
C SER A 216 -5.95 -5.20 -0.59
N GLY A 217 -5.88 -4.49 0.54
CA GLY A 217 -5.39 -3.12 0.65
C GLY A 217 -4.94 -2.82 2.07
N VAL A 218 -4.72 -1.54 2.35
CA VAL A 218 -4.30 -1.01 3.67
C VAL A 218 -5.07 0.27 3.98
N ASN A 219 -5.39 0.46 5.26
CA ASN A 219 -6.13 1.63 5.73
C ASN A 219 -5.18 2.61 6.42
N VAL A 220 -4.62 3.53 5.64
CA VAL A 220 -3.56 4.48 6.05
C VAL A 220 -3.92 5.93 5.72
N GLY A 221 -5.09 6.17 5.15
CA GLY A 221 -5.53 7.47 4.66
C GLY A 221 -5.56 8.54 5.75
N ALA A 222 -6.09 8.21 6.93
CA ALA A 222 -6.08 9.12 8.08
C ALA A 222 -4.65 9.49 8.49
N ALA A 223 -3.74 8.53 8.57
CA ALA A 223 -2.34 8.78 8.91
C ALA A 223 -1.63 9.70 7.89
N ILE A 224 -1.96 9.58 6.60
CA ILE A 224 -1.43 10.49 5.57
C ILE A 224 -2.02 11.90 5.72
N LEU A 225 -3.33 12.00 5.94
CA LEU A 225 -4.02 13.28 6.10
C LEU A 225 -3.53 14.04 7.35
N ASP A 226 -3.32 13.34 8.46
CA ASP A 226 -2.86 13.92 9.72
C ASP A 226 -1.46 14.54 9.58
N GLU A 227 -0.59 13.93 8.77
CA GLU A 227 0.73 14.49 8.46
C GLU A 227 0.65 15.62 7.45
N ASN A 228 0.07 15.37 6.27
CA ASN A 228 -0.08 16.36 5.21
C ASN A 228 -1.14 15.96 4.17
N PRO A 229 -2.29 16.65 4.12
CA PRO A 229 -3.33 16.40 3.12
C PRO A 229 -2.84 16.58 1.67
N GLY A 230 -1.78 17.37 1.44
CA GLY A 230 -1.18 17.60 0.13
C GLY A 230 -0.46 16.38 -0.48
N TRP A 231 -0.35 15.28 0.27
CA TRP A 231 0.13 13.99 -0.22
C TRP A 231 -0.98 13.09 -0.79
N MET A 232 -2.24 13.48 -0.62
CA MET A 232 -3.38 12.87 -1.30
C MET A 232 -3.69 13.59 -2.62
N ALA A 233 -4.06 12.84 -3.66
CA ALA A 233 -4.31 13.36 -5.01
C ALA A 233 -5.54 14.29 -5.06
N GLY A 234 -5.47 15.33 -5.88
CA GLY A 234 -6.59 16.27 -6.08
C GLY A 234 -7.60 15.74 -7.10
N SER A 235 -7.20 14.81 -7.96
CA SER A 235 -8.08 14.15 -8.93
C SER A 235 -7.62 12.72 -9.20
N HIS A 236 -8.56 11.83 -9.53
CA HIS A 236 -8.21 10.48 -9.90
C HIS A 236 -9.24 9.84 -10.86
N THR A 237 -8.76 8.91 -11.69
CA THR A 237 -9.58 8.18 -12.64
C THR A 237 -9.95 6.81 -12.08
N TYR A 238 -11.25 6.54 -11.92
CA TYR A 238 -11.77 5.26 -11.45
C TYR A 238 -12.50 4.54 -12.58
N GLN A 239 -12.52 3.20 -12.54
CA GLN A 239 -13.46 2.42 -13.35
C GLN A 239 -14.87 2.72 -12.86
N SER A 240 -15.61 3.58 -13.55
CA SER A 240 -16.87 4.14 -13.06
C SER A 240 -17.93 4.15 -14.17
N ARG A 241 -18.97 4.96 -13.98
CA ARG A 241 -20.00 5.27 -14.94
C ARG A 241 -20.36 6.74 -14.89
N GLU A 242 -20.87 7.25 -16.00
CA GLU A 242 -21.52 8.56 -16.07
C GLU A 242 -22.78 8.50 -16.92
N GLY A 243 -23.67 9.46 -16.68
CA GLY A 243 -24.89 9.59 -17.45
C GLY A 243 -24.71 10.45 -18.68
N GLU A 244 -25.14 9.93 -19.82
CA GLU A 244 -25.21 10.69 -21.06
C GLU A 244 -26.65 10.74 -21.57
N MET A 245 -27.06 11.92 -22.03
CA MET A 245 -28.32 12.11 -22.76
C MET A 245 -28.07 11.87 -24.24
N VAL A 246 -28.78 10.90 -24.81
CA VAL A 246 -28.70 10.57 -26.23
C VAL A 246 -30.07 10.75 -26.89
N LEU A 247 -30.05 11.04 -28.19
CA LEU A 247 -31.27 11.13 -28.99
C LEU A 247 -31.66 9.73 -29.46
N GLY A 248 -32.79 9.24 -28.97
CA GLY A 248 -33.39 7.98 -29.36
C GLY A 248 -34.21 8.09 -30.65
N ASN A 249 -35.39 7.48 -30.65
CA ASN A 249 -36.24 7.43 -31.83
C ASN A 249 -36.87 8.79 -32.16
N TRP A 250 -36.83 9.18 -33.44
CA TRP A 250 -37.49 10.38 -33.94
C TRP A 250 -38.99 10.14 -34.14
N GLN A 251 -39.81 10.99 -33.53
CA GLN A 251 -41.26 10.99 -33.71
C GLN A 251 -41.69 12.26 -34.45
N ARG A 252 -42.60 12.12 -35.41
CA ARG A 252 -43.20 13.27 -36.10
C ARG A 252 -44.19 13.94 -35.15
N THR A 253 -43.94 15.20 -34.81
CA THR A 253 -44.80 15.98 -33.90
C THR A 253 -45.77 16.89 -34.65
N ALA A 254 -45.40 17.34 -35.87
CA ALA A 254 -46.26 18.15 -36.72
C ALA A 254 -45.95 17.95 -38.20
N ILE A 255 -46.98 18.06 -39.04
CA ILE A 255 -46.84 18.14 -40.49
C ILE A 255 -47.68 19.31 -40.99
N ASN A 256 -47.07 20.22 -41.73
CA ASN A 256 -47.71 21.38 -42.33
C ASN A 256 -47.59 21.34 -43.84
N TYR A 257 -48.67 21.70 -44.54
CA TYR A 257 -48.73 21.72 -45.99
C TYR A 257 -48.99 23.15 -46.46
N SER A 258 -48.14 23.68 -47.33
CA SER A 258 -48.30 25.02 -47.90
C SER A 258 -48.16 24.96 -49.41
N ARG A 259 -49.19 25.40 -50.14
CA ARG A 259 -49.19 25.40 -51.60
C ARG A 259 -48.17 26.40 -52.13
N THR A 260 -47.41 26.00 -53.15
CA THR A 260 -46.41 26.82 -53.85
C THR A 260 -46.83 27.01 -55.30
N GLY A 261 -47.71 27.98 -55.56
CA GLY A 261 -48.16 28.33 -56.91
C GLY A 261 -49.46 29.13 -56.94
N GLU A 262 -49.74 29.78 -58.07
CA GLU A 262 -50.96 30.56 -58.31
C GLU A 262 -51.94 29.80 -59.21
N GLY A 263 -53.26 29.94 -58.95
CA GLY A 263 -54.33 29.30 -59.74
C GLY A 263 -54.76 27.91 -59.28
N TYR A 264 -55.96 27.48 -59.69
CA TYR A 264 -56.60 26.21 -59.28
C TYR A 264 -56.86 25.32 -60.50
N ASN A 265 -56.29 24.11 -60.51
CA ASN A 265 -56.55 23.10 -61.56
C ASN A 265 -57.43 21.99 -61.00
N PHE A 266 -58.73 22.25 -60.91
CA PHE A 266 -59.68 21.31 -60.32
C PHE A 266 -59.79 20.02 -61.13
N THR A 267 -59.49 18.90 -60.48
CA THR A 267 -59.59 17.55 -61.04
C THR A 267 -60.98 16.96 -60.83
N GLU A 268 -61.67 17.35 -59.76
CA GLU A 268 -63.05 16.94 -59.44
C GLU A 268 -63.82 18.15 -58.92
N GLN A 269 -65.02 18.39 -59.45
CA GLN A 269 -65.81 19.60 -59.15
C GLN A 269 -67.27 19.28 -58.85
N GLY A 270 -67.90 20.08 -58.00
CA GLY A 270 -69.35 20.09 -57.81
C GLY A 270 -69.88 19.07 -56.80
N ARG A 271 -69.04 18.47 -55.96
CA ARG A 271 -69.50 17.55 -54.91
C ARG A 271 -70.27 18.33 -53.84
N GLN A 272 -71.55 18.01 -53.66
CA GLN A 272 -72.40 18.69 -52.69
C GLN A 272 -72.55 17.89 -51.40
N ASN A 273 -72.29 18.54 -50.27
CA ASN A 273 -72.54 17.99 -48.94
C ASN A 273 -73.45 18.97 -48.17
N ASN A 274 -74.43 18.46 -47.43
CA ASN A 274 -75.28 19.29 -46.58
C ASN A 274 -74.82 19.19 -45.12
N VAL A 275 -74.64 20.33 -44.47
CA VAL A 275 -74.28 20.44 -43.05
C VAL A 275 -75.43 21.10 -42.31
N THR A 276 -75.92 20.45 -41.26
CA THR A 276 -77.01 20.98 -40.43
C THR A 276 -76.46 21.46 -39.09
N VAL A 277 -76.71 22.72 -38.74
CA VAL A 277 -76.33 23.32 -37.46
C VAL A 277 -77.53 23.96 -36.78
N GLN A 278 -77.56 23.90 -35.45
CA GLN A 278 -78.57 24.60 -34.65
C GLN A 278 -78.09 26.03 -34.41
N SER A 279 -78.86 27.03 -34.87
CA SER A 279 -78.44 28.43 -34.77
C SER A 279 -79.62 29.38 -34.86
N SER A 280 -79.40 30.67 -34.57
CA SER A 280 -80.36 31.71 -34.96
C SER A 280 -80.32 31.94 -36.47
N PHE A 281 -81.40 32.48 -37.04
CA PHE A 281 -81.45 32.83 -38.46
C PHE A 281 -80.26 33.72 -38.88
N ASN A 282 -79.93 34.75 -38.07
CA ASN A 282 -78.82 35.64 -38.37
C ASN A 282 -77.47 34.90 -38.39
N ASN A 283 -77.25 33.98 -37.44
CA ASN A 283 -76.03 33.17 -37.42
C ASN A 283 -75.98 32.18 -38.60
N CYS A 284 -77.12 31.65 -39.04
CA CYS A 284 -77.21 30.81 -40.24
C CYS A 284 -76.74 31.57 -41.49
N VAL A 285 -77.18 32.82 -41.67
CA VAL A 285 -76.77 33.68 -42.79
C VAL A 285 -75.29 34.07 -42.69
N ILE A 286 -74.80 34.41 -41.49
CA ILE A 286 -73.38 34.72 -41.26
C ILE A 286 -72.51 33.51 -41.60
N ASN A 287 -72.90 32.32 -41.14
CA ASN A 287 -72.19 31.09 -41.43
C ASN A 287 -72.14 30.84 -42.94
N TYR A 288 -73.26 30.98 -43.66
CA TYR A 288 -73.31 30.84 -45.12
C TYR A 288 -72.33 31.77 -45.85
N ASN A 289 -72.32 33.05 -45.47
CA ASN A 289 -71.44 34.04 -46.10
C ASN A 289 -69.96 33.78 -45.81
N ASN A 290 -69.66 33.07 -44.72
CA ASN A 290 -68.31 32.70 -44.31
C ASN A 290 -67.92 31.25 -44.71
N LEU A 291 -68.73 30.55 -45.52
CA LEU A 291 -68.44 29.17 -45.97
C LEU A 291 -67.27 29.05 -46.96
N GLN A 292 -66.62 30.15 -47.31
CA GLN A 292 -65.47 30.14 -48.20
C GLN A 292 -64.20 29.86 -47.41
N SER A 293 -63.52 28.77 -47.77
CA SER A 293 -62.18 28.46 -47.27
C SER A 293 -61.27 28.12 -48.44
N ASN A 294 -60.00 28.46 -48.31
CA ASN A 294 -58.99 28.21 -49.31
C ASN A 294 -58.05 27.12 -48.82
N ASP A 295 -57.69 26.23 -49.73
CA ASP A 295 -56.65 25.20 -49.63
C ASP A 295 -56.79 24.27 -48.41
N ASN A 296 -57.93 23.59 -48.28
CA ASN A 296 -58.13 22.58 -47.23
C ASN A 296 -57.43 21.28 -47.63
N PHE A 297 -56.55 20.76 -46.78
CA PHE A 297 -55.86 19.50 -47.05
C PHE A 297 -56.83 18.32 -47.20
N VAL A 298 -56.66 17.51 -48.24
CA VAL A 298 -57.42 16.27 -48.46
C VAL A 298 -56.51 15.06 -48.26
N SER A 299 -55.41 14.99 -49.01
CA SER A 299 -54.46 13.88 -48.94
C SER A 299 -53.12 14.27 -49.54
N SER A 300 -52.10 13.49 -49.24
CA SER A 300 -50.80 13.56 -49.92
C SER A 300 -50.19 12.16 -49.97
N ASN A 301 -49.25 11.95 -50.89
CA ASN A 301 -48.51 10.70 -51.01
C ASN A 301 -47.04 10.94 -50.65
N GLU A 302 -46.60 10.39 -49.51
CA GLU A 302 -45.23 10.56 -49.01
C GLU A 302 -44.17 10.02 -49.98
N ALA A 303 -44.48 8.98 -50.76
CA ALA A 303 -43.55 8.43 -51.74
C ALA A 303 -43.16 9.43 -52.85
N GLY A 304 -43.98 10.47 -53.05
CA GLY A 304 -43.73 11.54 -54.01
C GLY A 304 -43.01 12.76 -53.42
N TRP A 305 -42.63 12.75 -52.15
CA TRP A 305 -41.95 13.86 -51.50
C TRP A 305 -40.45 13.84 -51.79
N THR A 306 -39.88 15.02 -52.07
CA THR A 306 -38.44 15.21 -52.26
C THR A 306 -37.92 16.18 -51.19
N GLN A 307 -36.99 15.72 -50.34
CA GLN A 307 -36.41 16.56 -49.29
C GLN A 307 -35.54 17.66 -49.91
N VAL A 308 -35.70 18.88 -49.42
CA VAL A 308 -35.01 20.08 -49.93
C VAL A 308 -34.09 20.70 -48.88
N SER A 309 -34.47 20.66 -47.60
CA SER A 309 -33.63 21.17 -46.52
C SER A 309 -33.97 20.53 -45.17
N MET A 310 -33.04 20.66 -44.22
CA MET A 310 -33.24 20.31 -42.82
C MET A 310 -32.65 21.43 -41.95
N THR A 311 -33.39 21.86 -40.92
CA THR A 311 -32.95 22.90 -39.97
C THR A 311 -33.25 22.48 -38.53
N GLY A 312 -32.41 22.91 -37.58
CA GLY A 312 -32.54 22.56 -36.16
C GLY A 312 -31.79 21.29 -35.76
N SER A 313 -31.72 21.02 -34.46
CA SER A 313 -31.14 19.79 -33.88
C SER A 313 -32.24 18.93 -33.28
N ASN A 314 -32.79 19.25 -32.10
CA ASN A 314 -33.96 18.60 -31.49
C ASN A 314 -34.91 19.66 -30.90
N PRO A 315 -36.12 19.88 -31.44
CA PRO A 315 -36.67 19.25 -32.63
C PRO A 315 -35.95 19.71 -33.91
N ARG A 316 -36.03 18.88 -34.96
CA ARG A 316 -35.58 19.23 -36.32
C ARG A 316 -36.79 19.40 -37.23
N THR A 317 -36.63 20.26 -38.23
CA THR A 317 -37.64 20.50 -39.26
C THR A 317 -37.08 20.09 -40.61
N LEU A 318 -37.74 19.13 -41.25
CA LEU A 318 -37.45 18.68 -42.61
C LEU A 318 -38.43 19.34 -43.56
N THR A 319 -37.90 19.97 -44.60
CA THR A 319 -38.71 20.59 -45.65
C THR A 319 -38.63 19.73 -46.91
N TYR A 320 -39.79 19.37 -47.43
CA TYR A 320 -39.95 18.60 -48.66
C TYR A 320 -40.73 19.43 -49.68
N THR A 321 -40.56 19.07 -50.96
CA THR A 321 -41.42 19.49 -52.05
C THR A 321 -42.15 18.28 -52.60
N GLY A 322 -43.41 18.46 -53.00
CA GLY A 322 -44.23 17.37 -53.51
C GLY A 322 -45.57 17.86 -54.00
N THR A 323 -46.43 16.93 -54.39
CA THR A 323 -47.81 17.23 -54.80
C THR A 323 -48.76 16.87 -53.67
N VAL A 324 -49.63 17.81 -53.28
CA VAL A 324 -50.66 17.65 -52.25
C VAL A 324 -52.02 17.90 -52.87
N ARG A 325 -53.00 17.08 -52.47
CA ARG A 325 -54.40 17.25 -52.87
C ARG A 325 -55.13 18.13 -51.87
N TYR A 326 -55.78 19.16 -52.37
CA TYR A 326 -56.57 20.11 -51.59
C TYR A 326 -58.02 20.15 -52.05
N ALA A 327 -58.89 20.63 -51.18
CA ALA A 327 -60.28 20.94 -51.42
C ALA A 327 -60.56 22.43 -51.17
N GLN A 328 -61.31 23.04 -52.08
CA GLN A 328 -61.91 24.35 -51.85
C GLN A 328 -63.39 24.17 -51.55
N PHE A 329 -63.88 24.87 -50.52
CA PHE A 329 -65.29 24.88 -50.17
C PHE A 329 -65.93 26.21 -50.60
N THR A 330 -67.10 26.10 -51.22
CA THR A 330 -67.93 27.25 -51.61
C THR A 330 -69.38 27.00 -51.21
N GLY A 331 -70.15 28.07 -51.03
CA GLY A 331 -71.58 27.96 -50.69
C GLY A 331 -72.42 27.50 -51.88
N GLY A 332 -73.17 26.41 -51.71
CA GLY A 332 -74.11 25.87 -52.71
C GLY A 332 -75.57 26.24 -52.45
N GLY A 333 -75.88 26.85 -51.31
CA GLY A 333 -77.21 27.26 -50.88
C GLY A 333 -77.46 26.97 -49.39
N GLY A 334 -78.63 27.30 -48.86
CA GLY A 334 -79.00 26.96 -47.50
C GLY A 334 -80.48 27.18 -47.18
N THR A 335 -81.00 26.45 -46.21
CA THR A 335 -82.39 26.54 -45.72
C THR A 335 -82.43 26.63 -44.20
N TYR A 336 -83.25 27.52 -43.65
CA TYR A 336 -83.44 27.67 -42.20
C TYR A 336 -84.86 27.27 -41.78
N ASN A 337 -84.99 26.43 -40.75
CA ASN A 337 -86.26 26.01 -40.19
C ASN A 337 -86.54 26.74 -38.88
N ILE A 338 -87.55 27.63 -38.91
CA ILE A 338 -87.91 28.49 -37.78
C ILE A 338 -88.45 27.69 -36.58
N GLY A 339 -89.14 26.56 -36.81
CA GLY A 339 -89.76 25.77 -35.76
C GLY A 339 -88.78 24.90 -34.98
N THR A 340 -87.64 24.55 -35.59
CA THR A 340 -86.64 23.66 -34.99
C THR A 340 -85.28 24.31 -34.77
N GLY A 341 -85.06 25.55 -35.25
CA GLY A 341 -83.76 26.22 -35.20
C GLY A 341 -82.69 25.64 -36.14
N ALA A 342 -83.07 24.67 -36.99
CA ALA A 342 -82.15 23.97 -37.86
C ALA A 342 -81.77 24.83 -39.08
N CYS A 343 -80.49 25.13 -39.22
CA CYS A 343 -79.87 25.73 -40.40
C CYS A 343 -79.16 24.64 -41.20
N VAL A 344 -79.65 24.36 -42.41
CA VAL A 344 -79.02 23.42 -43.34
C VAL A 344 -78.26 24.22 -44.39
N LEU A 345 -76.95 24.04 -44.49
CA LEU A 345 -76.07 24.70 -45.45
C LEU A 345 -75.55 23.66 -46.45
N THR A 346 -75.66 23.97 -47.74
CA THR A 346 -75.05 23.17 -48.81
C THR A 346 -73.64 23.70 -49.07
N ILE A 347 -72.66 22.81 -48.95
CA ILE A 347 -71.25 23.07 -49.24
C ILE A 347 -70.91 22.38 -50.56
N VAL A 348 -70.34 23.13 -51.50
CA VAL A 348 -69.78 22.62 -52.75
C VAL A 348 -68.27 22.47 -52.57
N GLU A 349 -67.80 21.24 -52.76
CA GLU A 349 -66.41 20.84 -52.62
C GLU A 349 -65.79 20.60 -54.01
N ASN A 350 -64.65 21.26 -54.28
CA ASN A 350 -63.87 21.09 -55.49
C ASN A 350 -62.43 20.67 -55.15
N HIS A 351 -61.98 19.55 -55.68
CA HIS A 351 -60.64 19.01 -55.40
C HIS A 351 -59.66 19.34 -56.52
N TYR A 352 -58.40 19.57 -56.15
CA TYR A 352 -57.30 19.79 -57.07
C TYR A 352 -55.98 19.32 -56.46
N ASP A 353 -55.02 19.00 -57.32
CA ASP A 353 -53.66 18.66 -56.92
C ASP A 353 -52.75 19.86 -57.18
N ALA A 354 -51.89 20.21 -56.23
CA ALA A 354 -50.97 21.33 -56.36
C ALA A 354 -49.57 21.00 -55.83
N ALA A 355 -48.56 21.63 -56.44
CA ALA A 355 -47.21 21.65 -55.88
C ALA A 355 -47.23 22.39 -54.54
N SER A 356 -46.61 21.79 -53.54
CA SER A 356 -46.58 22.30 -52.18
C SER A 356 -45.22 22.10 -51.53
N THR A 357 -44.91 22.99 -50.60
CA THR A 357 -43.92 22.78 -49.55
C THR A 357 -44.57 22.01 -48.42
N ILE A 358 -43.97 20.88 -48.05
CA ILE A 358 -44.36 20.07 -46.90
C ILE A 358 -43.29 20.22 -45.83
N THR A 359 -43.70 20.64 -44.65
CA THR A 359 -42.80 20.83 -43.50
C THR A 359 -43.14 19.79 -42.44
N VAL A 360 -42.21 18.87 -42.19
CA VAL A 360 -42.32 17.84 -41.15
C VAL A 360 -41.42 18.25 -39.98
N THR A 361 -42.01 18.44 -38.81
CA THR A 361 -41.25 18.62 -37.57
C THR A 361 -41.15 17.27 -36.87
N GLU A 362 -39.91 16.87 -36.60
CA GLU A 362 -39.59 15.65 -35.85
C GLU A 362 -38.88 16.03 -34.56
N GLN A 363 -39.19 15.31 -33.49
CA GLN A 363 -38.53 15.43 -32.21
C GLN A 363 -38.03 14.03 -31.82
N ALA A 364 -36.76 13.92 -31.44
CA ALA A 364 -36.23 12.70 -30.87
C ALA A 364 -36.64 12.62 -29.40
N GLU A 365 -37.03 11.41 -28.98
CA GLU A 365 -37.07 11.06 -27.57
C GLU A 365 -35.67 11.20 -26.98
N GLU A 366 -35.54 11.94 -25.89
CA GLU A 366 -34.29 12.00 -25.16
C GLU A 366 -34.21 10.77 -24.25
N VAL A 367 -33.29 9.87 -24.57
CA VAL A 367 -33.05 8.63 -23.84
C VAL A 367 -31.80 8.81 -23.00
N PHE A 368 -31.90 8.38 -21.76
CA PHE A 368 -30.78 8.40 -20.84
C PHE A 368 -30.00 7.09 -20.92
N GLU A 369 -28.68 7.17 -21.05
CA GLU A 369 -27.81 6.00 -21.04
C GLU A 369 -26.75 6.11 -19.93
N TRP A 370 -26.48 4.98 -19.26
CA TRP A 370 -25.27 4.82 -18.47
C TRP A 370 -24.10 4.45 -19.39
N VAL A 371 -23.00 5.19 -19.30
CA VAL A 371 -21.74 4.86 -19.97
C VAL A 371 -20.72 4.40 -18.92
N TYR A 372 -20.44 3.11 -18.89
CA TYR A 372 -19.42 2.51 -18.02
C TYR A 372 -18.04 2.64 -18.67
N ARG A 373 -17.18 3.49 -18.09
CA ARG A 373 -15.84 3.80 -18.60
C ARG A 373 -14.91 4.32 -17.49
N PRO A 374 -13.60 4.53 -17.74
CA PRO A 374 -12.75 5.22 -16.79
C PRO A 374 -13.20 6.69 -16.73
N VAL A 375 -13.59 7.18 -15.55
CA VAL A 375 -14.06 8.56 -15.35
C VAL A 375 -13.17 9.23 -14.31
N THR A 376 -12.77 10.47 -14.59
CA THR A 376 -11.92 11.26 -13.70
C THR A 376 -12.78 12.14 -12.80
N TYR A 377 -12.55 12.04 -11.49
CA TYR A 377 -13.27 12.81 -10.48
C TYR A 377 -12.33 13.79 -9.78
N ASN A 378 -12.88 14.94 -9.39
CA ASN A 378 -12.22 15.88 -8.49
C ASN A 378 -12.44 15.40 -7.04
N LEU A 379 -11.35 15.24 -6.31
CA LEU A 379 -11.34 14.69 -4.95
C LEU A 379 -11.19 15.76 -3.87
N ALA A 380 -11.08 17.05 -4.24
CA ALA A 380 -10.78 18.11 -3.29
C ALA A 380 -11.78 18.18 -2.12
N SER A 381 -13.08 17.99 -2.38
CA SER A 381 -14.11 18.02 -1.33
C SER A 381 -14.13 16.76 -0.46
N LEU A 382 -13.56 15.64 -0.93
CA LEU A 382 -13.60 14.38 -0.21
C LEU A 382 -12.86 14.46 1.13
N TYR A 383 -11.76 15.20 1.19
CA TYR A 383 -10.90 15.24 2.37
C TYR A 383 -11.41 16.13 3.50
N ASP A 384 -12.50 16.89 3.29
CA ASP A 384 -13.10 17.73 4.33
C ASP A 384 -13.92 16.92 5.34
N ASP A 385 -14.69 15.93 4.86
CA ASP A 385 -15.60 15.12 5.69
C ASP A 385 -15.62 13.62 5.31
N ASN A 386 -14.64 13.16 4.55
CA ASN A 386 -14.55 11.81 3.96
C ASN A 386 -15.73 11.46 3.06
N ARG A 387 -16.41 12.45 2.47
CA ARG A 387 -17.56 12.25 1.59
C ARG A 387 -17.54 13.18 0.38
N MET A 388 -18.16 12.71 -0.69
CA MET A 388 -18.40 13.53 -1.86
C MET A 388 -19.70 13.13 -2.56
N GLU A 389 -20.35 14.09 -3.20
CA GLU A 389 -21.53 13.85 -4.01
C GLU A 389 -21.13 13.71 -5.48
N VAL A 390 -21.51 12.59 -6.10
CA VAL A 390 -21.22 12.30 -7.51
C VAL A 390 -22.49 11.86 -8.24
N PRO A 391 -22.66 12.19 -9.54
CA PRO A 391 -23.85 11.85 -10.31
C PRO A 391 -23.87 10.38 -10.77
N THR A 392 -23.58 9.45 -9.85
CA THR A 392 -23.53 8.01 -10.10
C THR A 392 -24.67 7.25 -9.40
N GLY A 393 -25.63 7.96 -8.80
CA GLY A 393 -26.82 7.39 -8.17
C GLY A 393 -27.86 6.91 -9.18
N TRP A 394 -28.98 6.36 -8.68
CA TRP A 394 -30.09 5.94 -9.54
C TRP A 394 -30.67 7.12 -10.30
N ASN A 395 -31.04 6.92 -11.57
CA ASN A 395 -31.57 7.97 -12.44
C ASN A 395 -30.70 9.24 -12.45
N PHE A 396 -29.37 9.08 -12.44
CA PHE A 396 -28.40 10.19 -12.45
C PHE A 396 -28.50 11.12 -11.24
N ALA A 397 -29.17 10.68 -10.18
CA ALA A 397 -29.13 11.38 -8.92
C ALA A 397 -27.70 11.42 -8.38
N ASN A 398 -27.40 12.45 -7.59
CA ASN A 398 -26.18 12.45 -6.82
C ASN A 398 -26.26 11.32 -5.78
N ALA A 399 -25.16 10.59 -5.66
CA ALA A 399 -24.93 9.60 -4.64
C ALA A 399 -23.76 10.06 -3.77
N THR A 400 -23.94 9.93 -2.46
CA THR A 400 -22.86 10.10 -1.50
C THR A 400 -21.88 8.93 -1.64
N VAL A 401 -20.65 9.25 -1.98
CA VAL A 401 -19.51 8.33 -1.91
C VAL A 401 -18.73 8.66 -0.66
N ALA A 402 -18.58 7.68 0.22
CA ALA A 402 -17.78 7.80 1.44
C ALA A 402 -16.42 7.13 1.26
N TRP A 403 -15.40 7.71 1.87
CA TRP A 403 -14.07 7.13 1.97
C TRP A 403 -13.88 6.50 3.36
N ASP A 404 -13.41 5.25 3.38
CA ASP A 404 -13.19 4.45 4.60
C ASP A 404 -11.73 4.46 5.08
N GLY A 405 -10.87 5.23 4.43
CA GLY A 405 -9.46 5.43 4.76
C GLY A 405 -8.48 4.56 3.96
N CYS A 406 -8.94 3.60 3.16
CA CYS A 406 -8.04 2.81 2.31
C CYS A 406 -7.55 3.59 1.09
N ILE A 407 -6.35 3.27 0.60
CA ILE A 407 -5.71 4.03 -0.49
C ILE A 407 -5.48 3.19 -1.74
N GLU A 408 -5.41 3.87 -2.87
CA GLU A 408 -4.65 3.47 -4.05
C GLU A 408 -3.24 4.06 -4.02
N GLU A 409 -2.29 3.26 -4.48
CA GLU A 409 -0.86 3.54 -4.45
C GLU A 409 -0.43 4.69 -5.38
N ALA A 410 0.78 5.19 -5.12
CA ALA A 410 1.50 6.06 -6.03
C ALA A 410 1.75 5.37 -7.40
N ALA A 411 2.33 6.10 -8.35
CA ALA A 411 2.62 5.56 -9.67
C ALA A 411 3.42 4.25 -9.60
N THR A 412 2.97 3.26 -10.37
CA THR A 412 3.55 1.92 -10.46
C THR A 412 4.30 1.75 -11.78
N VAL A 413 5.16 0.73 -11.85
CA VAL A 413 5.79 0.30 -13.11
C VAL A 413 5.59 -1.20 -13.28
N ASP A 414 5.10 -1.59 -14.46
CA ASP A 414 5.10 -2.98 -14.88
C ASP A 414 6.50 -3.35 -15.42
N ALA A 415 7.26 -4.09 -14.62
CA ALA A 415 8.61 -4.55 -14.96
C ALA A 415 8.75 -6.05 -14.73
N SER A 416 9.63 -6.70 -15.50
CA SER A 416 9.94 -8.13 -15.34
C SER A 416 10.82 -8.44 -14.12
N SER A 417 11.49 -7.43 -13.56
CA SER A 417 12.31 -7.54 -12.35
C SER A 417 12.12 -6.31 -11.47
N PHE A 418 12.26 -6.51 -10.16
CA PHE A 418 12.25 -5.46 -9.13
C PHE A 418 13.54 -5.44 -8.30
N ASP A 419 14.63 -5.96 -8.87
CA ASP A 419 15.98 -5.89 -8.31
C ASP A 419 16.98 -5.38 -9.37
N PRO A 420 17.43 -4.11 -9.28
CA PRO A 420 16.96 -3.06 -8.36
C PRO A 420 15.51 -2.63 -8.67
N ILE A 421 14.88 -1.89 -7.74
CA ILE A 421 13.54 -1.31 -7.95
C ILE A 421 13.57 -0.41 -9.21
N PRO A 422 12.64 -0.60 -10.18
CA PRO A 422 12.62 0.18 -11.41
C PRO A 422 12.42 1.67 -11.15
N ALA A 423 13.11 2.51 -11.95
CA ALA A 423 12.88 3.95 -11.92
C ALA A 423 11.40 4.26 -12.24
N GLY A 424 10.75 5.03 -11.38
CA GLY A 424 9.33 5.39 -11.52
C GLY A 424 8.34 4.48 -10.78
N ALA A 425 8.77 3.36 -10.20
CA ALA A 425 7.96 2.54 -9.28
C ALA A 425 7.88 3.25 -7.90
N ARG A 426 7.10 4.33 -7.83
CA ARG A 426 6.97 5.20 -6.65
C ARG A 426 6.27 4.51 -5.49
N ASP A 427 5.35 3.61 -5.82
CA ASP A 427 4.70 2.69 -4.91
C ASP A 427 5.68 1.86 -4.07
N LEU A 428 6.80 1.42 -4.66
CA LEU A 428 7.83 0.63 -3.97
C LEU A 428 8.87 1.45 -3.22
N ASP A 429 8.83 2.79 -3.36
CA ASP A 429 9.68 3.68 -2.57
C ASP A 429 9.07 3.92 -1.19
N ILE A 430 9.57 3.13 -0.22
CA ILE A 430 9.15 3.22 1.19
C ILE A 430 9.50 4.57 1.83
N ASN A 431 10.37 5.37 1.21
CA ASN A 431 10.74 6.71 1.67
C ASN A 431 10.09 7.83 0.84
N LEU A 432 9.14 7.49 -0.04
CA LEU A 432 8.51 8.47 -0.90
C LEU A 432 7.90 9.60 -0.07
N VAL A 433 8.29 10.84 -0.39
CA VAL A 433 7.61 12.07 0.03
C VAL A 433 7.03 12.71 -1.24
N PRO A 434 5.69 12.72 -1.42
CA PRO A 434 5.10 13.17 -2.66
C PRO A 434 5.37 14.65 -2.99
N SER A 435 5.80 14.91 -4.21
CA SER A 435 6.07 16.25 -4.75
C SER A 435 5.20 16.62 -5.96
N ASN A 436 4.56 15.64 -6.58
CA ASN A 436 3.71 15.79 -7.77
C ASN A 436 2.57 14.77 -7.79
N GLU A 437 1.60 14.93 -8.69
CA GLU A 437 0.37 14.12 -8.73
C GLU A 437 0.64 12.62 -8.91
N GLY A 438 1.69 12.24 -9.65
CA GLY A 438 2.04 10.83 -9.85
C GLY A 438 2.56 10.14 -8.58
N GLU A 439 3.09 10.91 -7.64
CA GLU A 439 3.62 10.43 -6.36
C GLU A 439 2.57 10.43 -5.25
N ARG A 440 1.44 11.10 -5.45
CA ARG A 440 0.38 11.17 -4.44
C ARG A 440 -0.40 9.86 -4.37
N TRP A 441 -0.83 9.51 -3.16
CA TRP A 441 -1.80 8.44 -2.94
C TRP A 441 -3.19 8.91 -3.30
N LYS A 442 -4.08 7.99 -3.63
CA LYS A 442 -5.47 8.30 -3.98
C LYS A 442 -6.39 7.55 -3.03
N PRO A 443 -7.58 8.06 -2.72
CA PRO A 443 -8.53 7.36 -1.89
C PRO A 443 -9.09 6.16 -2.68
N ALA A 444 -9.16 4.99 -2.07
CA ALA A 444 -9.86 3.85 -2.63
C ALA A 444 -11.37 4.07 -2.46
N LEU A 445 -12.08 4.30 -3.55
CA LEU A 445 -13.51 4.64 -3.54
C LEU A 445 -14.36 3.51 -4.13
N ARG A 446 -14.68 2.50 -3.31
CA ARG A 446 -15.49 1.34 -3.74
C ARG A 446 -16.83 1.77 -4.33
N ASP A 447 -17.53 2.72 -3.70
CA ASP A 447 -18.89 3.08 -4.11
C ASP A 447 -18.94 3.89 -5.41
N LEU A 448 -17.80 4.47 -5.79
CA LEU A 448 -17.57 5.12 -7.07
C LEU A 448 -17.13 4.13 -8.16
N THR A 449 -16.68 2.94 -7.78
CA THR A 449 -16.06 1.98 -8.70
C THR A 449 -17.05 0.91 -9.16
N TRP A 450 -17.12 0.67 -10.46
CA TRP A 450 -18.07 -0.23 -11.12
C TRP A 450 -17.34 -1.22 -12.03
N ARG A 451 -17.80 -2.47 -12.03
CA ARG A 451 -17.33 -3.47 -13.00
C ARG A 451 -17.87 -3.15 -14.38
N ARG A 452 -17.14 -3.50 -15.43
CA ARG A 452 -17.57 -3.34 -16.82
C ARG A 452 -17.67 -4.68 -17.55
N ILE A 453 -18.89 -5.02 -17.96
CA ILE A 453 -19.19 -6.28 -18.66
C ILE A 453 -19.73 -6.01 -20.06
N SER A 454 -19.28 -6.80 -21.04
CA SER A 454 -19.62 -6.63 -22.47
C SER A 454 -21.08 -6.94 -22.80
N ASN A 455 -21.75 -7.71 -21.94
CA ASN A 455 -23.15 -8.05 -22.09
C ASN A 455 -23.84 -8.02 -20.71
N PRO A 456 -24.82 -7.13 -20.48
CA PRO A 456 -25.57 -7.05 -19.22
C PRO A 456 -26.25 -8.37 -18.81
N SER A 457 -26.55 -9.24 -19.78
CA SER A 457 -27.15 -10.55 -19.53
C SER A 457 -26.13 -11.69 -19.33
N GLN A 458 -24.81 -11.41 -19.45
CA GLN A 458 -23.72 -12.36 -19.22
C GLN A 458 -22.65 -11.77 -18.27
N TRP A 459 -22.85 -12.01 -16.98
CA TRP A 459 -22.09 -11.46 -15.85
C TRP A 459 -20.59 -11.84 -15.76
N TRP A 460 -20.09 -12.69 -16.66
CA TRP A 460 -18.69 -13.19 -16.69
C TRP A 460 -17.89 -12.67 -17.89
N THR A 461 -18.46 -11.76 -18.68
CA THR A 461 -17.82 -11.26 -19.91
C THR A 461 -17.26 -9.86 -19.69
N TYR A 462 -15.99 -9.73 -19.33
CA TYR A 462 -15.35 -8.45 -19.03
C TYR A 462 -14.85 -7.75 -20.30
N THR A 463 -14.94 -6.41 -20.34
CA THR A 463 -14.40 -5.60 -21.46
C THR A 463 -13.72 -4.32 -20.96
N ARG A 464 -12.74 -3.84 -21.73
CA ARG A 464 -12.10 -2.51 -21.55
C ARG A 464 -12.72 -1.45 -22.46
N ASP A 465 -13.56 -1.84 -23.41
CA ASP A 465 -14.31 -0.90 -24.26
C ASP A 465 -15.41 -0.22 -23.45
N ASP A 466 -15.84 0.97 -23.85
CA ASP A 466 -16.97 1.65 -23.21
C ASP A 466 -18.25 0.81 -23.37
N VAL A 467 -19.02 0.66 -22.28
CA VAL A 467 -20.28 -0.08 -22.32
C VAL A 467 -21.44 0.87 -22.03
N ARG A 468 -22.39 0.93 -22.96
CA ARG A 468 -23.61 1.73 -22.85
C ARG A 468 -24.78 0.86 -22.43
N VAL A 469 -25.58 1.37 -21.50
CA VAL A 469 -26.80 0.72 -21.01
C VAL A 469 -27.94 1.74 -21.07
N ASP A 470 -28.95 1.43 -21.88
CA ASP A 470 -30.13 2.25 -22.17
C ASP A 470 -31.26 2.08 -21.14
N ASP A 471 -31.17 1.06 -20.28
CA ASP A 471 -32.05 0.92 -19.11
C ASP A 471 -31.42 1.57 -17.86
N PRO A 472 -31.97 2.69 -17.35
CA PRO A 472 -31.45 3.35 -16.15
C PRO A 472 -31.55 2.47 -14.89
N ASN A 473 -32.34 1.39 -14.94
CA ASN A 473 -32.51 0.45 -13.84
C ASN A 473 -31.51 -0.71 -13.84
N VAL A 474 -30.77 -0.90 -14.93
CA VAL A 474 -29.73 -1.94 -15.01
C VAL A 474 -28.41 -1.35 -14.56
N GLN A 475 -27.82 -1.95 -13.52
CA GLN A 475 -26.51 -1.54 -13.01
C GLN A 475 -25.58 -2.74 -12.89
N PHE A 476 -24.34 -2.57 -13.31
CA PHE A 476 -23.31 -3.59 -13.10
C PHE A 476 -22.94 -3.72 -11.63
N ALA A 477 -22.44 -4.88 -11.23
CA ALA A 477 -21.99 -5.08 -9.86
C ALA A 477 -20.76 -4.21 -9.56
N ARG A 478 -20.60 -3.82 -8.30
CA ARG A 478 -19.35 -3.24 -7.79
C ARG A 478 -18.27 -4.32 -7.66
N PRO A 479 -16.97 -3.96 -7.70
CA PRO A 479 -15.90 -4.92 -7.46
C PRO A 479 -15.94 -5.44 -6.02
N ILE A 480 -15.33 -6.62 -5.80
CA ILE A 480 -15.05 -7.09 -4.45
C ILE A 480 -14.00 -6.17 -3.84
N TYR A 481 -14.18 -5.79 -2.59
CA TYR A 481 -13.33 -4.82 -1.92
C TYR A 481 -13.36 -5.08 -0.41
N SER A 482 -12.19 -5.04 0.21
CA SER A 482 -12.05 -5.10 1.65
C SER A 482 -11.06 -4.03 2.09
N CYS A 483 -11.45 -3.28 3.13
CA CYS A 483 -10.60 -2.30 3.78
C CYS A 483 -10.33 -2.77 5.21
N PRO A 484 -9.06 -3.07 5.56
CA PRO A 484 -8.70 -3.42 6.93
C PRO A 484 -9.01 -2.30 7.93
N VAL A 485 -8.87 -2.63 9.21
CA VAL A 485 -8.87 -1.62 10.28
C VAL A 485 -7.75 -0.61 10.04
N ALA A 486 -7.99 0.66 10.35
CA ALA A 486 -7.02 1.74 10.25
C ALA A 486 -5.70 1.36 10.95
N ALA A 487 -4.58 1.53 10.24
CA ALA A 487 -3.25 1.23 10.76
C ALA A 487 -2.91 2.14 11.96
N GLN A 488 -2.26 1.55 12.95
CA GLN A 488 -1.76 2.25 14.12
C GLN A 488 -0.29 2.63 13.91
N ARG A 489 0.00 3.93 13.98
CA ARG A 489 1.38 4.43 13.94
C ARG A 489 2.15 4.02 15.21
N LEU A 490 3.47 4.07 15.13
CA LEU A 490 4.35 3.79 16.26
C LEU A 490 4.05 4.75 17.40
N ASP A 491 3.63 4.21 18.53
CA ASP A 491 3.36 4.98 19.75
C ASP A 491 3.71 4.16 20.99
N ASP A 492 3.85 4.84 22.12
CA ASP A 492 3.93 4.20 23.44
C ASP A 492 2.52 3.71 23.81
N MET A 493 2.26 2.44 23.52
CA MET A 493 0.95 1.82 23.70
C MET A 493 0.90 1.02 24.99
N THR A 494 -0.08 1.31 25.84
CA THR A 494 -0.41 0.42 26.95
C THR A 494 -0.92 -0.92 26.45
N ARG A 495 -0.71 -2.00 27.22
CA ARG A 495 -1.27 -3.33 26.97
C ARG A 495 -2.76 -3.30 26.63
N GLY A 496 -3.54 -2.48 27.36
CA GLY A 496 -4.99 -2.36 27.18
C GLY A 496 -5.38 -1.69 25.85
N ASN A 497 -4.59 -0.69 25.41
CA ASN A 497 -4.78 -0.06 24.11
C ASN A 497 -4.45 -1.03 22.98
N LEU A 498 -3.33 -1.75 23.09
CA LEU A 498 -2.96 -2.77 22.11
C LEU A 498 -4.01 -3.89 22.04
N GLN A 499 -4.48 -4.37 23.19
CA GLN A 499 -5.55 -5.38 23.25
C GLN A 499 -6.84 -4.90 22.58
N SER A 500 -7.25 -3.67 22.84
CA SER A 500 -8.44 -3.08 22.20
C SER A 500 -8.28 -2.99 20.69
N TYR A 501 -7.07 -2.63 20.22
CA TYR A 501 -6.75 -2.55 18.81
C TYR A 501 -6.77 -3.94 18.13
N VAL A 502 -6.04 -4.93 18.65
CA VAL A 502 -5.96 -6.26 18.03
C VAL A 502 -7.31 -6.97 18.03
N ASN A 503 -8.15 -6.73 19.04
CA ASN A 503 -9.54 -7.23 19.10
C ASN A 503 -10.46 -6.60 18.04
N SER A 504 -10.10 -5.44 17.49
CA SER A 504 -10.86 -4.80 16.42
C SER A 504 -10.57 -5.38 15.04
N LEU A 505 -9.45 -6.09 14.87
CA LEU A 505 -9.03 -6.71 13.61
C LEU A 505 -10.08 -7.69 13.12
N ARG A 506 -10.30 -7.75 11.80
CA ARG A 506 -11.27 -8.65 11.20
C ARG A 506 -10.70 -9.26 9.93
N ALA A 507 -10.80 -10.58 9.85
CA ALA A 507 -10.41 -11.37 8.70
C ALA A 507 -11.37 -11.15 7.50
N ASP A 508 -10.89 -10.55 6.42
CA ASP A 508 -11.64 -10.30 5.19
C ASP A 508 -10.71 -9.93 3.99
N GLY A 509 -11.20 -10.16 2.77
CA GLY A 509 -10.46 -9.82 1.54
C GLY A 509 -9.43 -10.87 1.10
N ALA A 510 -8.75 -10.56 -0.01
CA ALA A 510 -7.74 -11.39 -0.66
C ALA A 510 -6.32 -11.05 -0.16
N THR A 511 -5.35 -11.96 -0.31
CA THR A 511 -4.03 -11.83 0.34
C THR A 511 -2.98 -11.18 -0.56
N TYR A 512 -2.58 -9.95 -0.23
CA TYR A 512 -1.54 -9.18 -0.92
C TYR A 512 -0.37 -8.87 0.02
N HIS A 513 0.66 -9.71 -0.01
CA HIS A 513 1.79 -9.54 0.90
C HIS A 513 2.57 -8.24 0.69
N ASP A 514 2.68 -7.81 -0.58
CA ASP A 514 3.48 -6.65 -0.98
C ASP A 514 2.99 -5.36 -0.33
N ILE A 515 1.68 -5.05 -0.41
CA ILE A 515 1.15 -3.81 0.17
C ILE A 515 1.34 -3.73 1.68
N GLY A 516 1.12 -4.85 2.40
CA GLY A 516 1.35 -4.90 3.85
C GLY A 516 2.80 -4.59 4.19
N MET A 517 3.75 -5.15 3.43
CA MET A 517 5.18 -4.92 3.65
C MET A 517 5.60 -3.49 3.25
N ILE A 518 5.07 -2.94 2.15
CA ILE A 518 5.36 -1.58 1.68
C ILE A 518 4.99 -0.57 2.77
N TRP A 519 3.77 -0.65 3.30
CA TRP A 519 3.29 0.30 4.31
C TRP A 519 3.84 0.01 5.70
N GLY A 520 4.03 -1.26 6.06
CA GLY A 520 4.74 -1.64 7.29
C GLY A 520 6.16 -1.06 7.32
N ALA A 521 6.89 -1.15 6.21
CA ALA A 521 8.20 -0.52 6.06
C ALA A 521 8.14 1.01 6.08
N ARG A 522 7.16 1.62 5.39
CA ARG A 522 6.97 3.09 5.36
C ARG A 522 6.69 3.66 6.76
N PHE A 523 5.89 2.96 7.58
CA PHE A 523 5.53 3.42 8.92
C PHE A 523 6.69 3.39 9.93
N ILE A 524 7.69 2.53 9.74
CA ILE A 524 8.86 2.41 10.64
C ILE A 524 10.14 3.01 10.04
N ALA A 525 10.13 3.37 8.74
CA ALA A 525 11.31 3.92 8.08
C ALA A 525 11.77 5.22 8.75
N PRO A 526 13.09 5.41 8.93
CA PRO A 526 13.65 6.67 9.46
C PRO A 526 13.47 7.86 8.49
N ASN A 527 13.23 7.57 7.21
CA ASN A 527 13.04 8.57 6.16
C ASN A 527 11.61 8.47 5.60
N GLY A 528 11.22 9.45 4.79
CA GLY A 528 9.91 9.50 4.15
C GLY A 528 8.89 10.31 4.94
N ILE A 529 7.61 10.09 4.64
CA ILE A 529 6.52 10.92 5.18
C ILE A 529 6.38 10.90 6.70
N PHE A 530 6.85 9.85 7.38
CA PHE A 530 6.79 9.72 8.83
C PHE A 530 8.16 9.93 9.50
N SER A 531 9.13 10.53 8.80
CA SER A 531 10.47 10.72 9.33
C SER A 531 10.51 11.56 10.61
N ALA A 532 9.56 12.48 10.78
CA ALA A 532 9.47 13.32 11.98
C ALA A 532 9.40 12.48 13.27
N ASP A 533 8.72 11.33 13.22
CA ASP A 533 8.53 10.46 14.38
C ASP A 533 9.55 9.32 14.45
N ASN A 534 10.28 9.06 13.36
CA ASN A 534 11.12 7.88 13.23
C ASN A 534 12.62 8.18 13.09
N ALA A 535 13.02 9.43 12.86
CA ALA A 535 14.41 9.76 12.53
C ALA A 535 15.39 9.51 13.68
N SER A 536 15.00 9.83 14.91
CA SER A 536 15.86 9.72 16.10
C SER A 536 15.05 9.41 17.35
N ALA A 537 15.63 8.66 18.29
CA ALA A 537 15.03 8.51 19.60
C ALA A 537 14.96 9.86 20.34
N PRO A 538 14.02 10.06 21.27
CA PRO A 538 13.91 11.30 22.06
C PRO A 538 15.19 11.67 22.83
N ASN A 539 15.98 10.67 23.20
CA ASN A 539 17.24 10.83 23.92
C ASN A 539 18.48 10.95 23.01
N GLY A 540 18.29 10.86 21.68
CA GLY A 540 19.35 10.92 20.67
C GLY A 540 20.10 9.61 20.43
N ASP A 541 19.74 8.52 21.12
CA ASP A 541 20.36 7.20 20.93
C ASP A 541 19.85 6.49 19.67
N GLU A 542 20.54 5.40 19.31
CA GLU A 542 20.17 4.56 18.17
C GLU A 542 18.84 3.84 18.41
N LEU A 543 17.97 3.86 17.40
CA LEU A 543 16.69 3.14 17.36
C LEU A 543 16.86 1.78 16.68
N ALA A 544 16.66 0.71 17.45
CA ALA A 544 16.51 -0.64 16.91
C ALA A 544 15.12 -0.79 16.28
N ARG A 545 15.06 -1.11 14.98
CA ARG A 545 13.79 -1.17 14.23
C ARG A 545 13.48 -2.60 13.82
N HIS A 546 12.29 -3.08 14.17
CA HIS A 546 11.85 -4.43 13.90
C HIS A 546 10.47 -4.44 13.24
N ILE A 547 10.35 -5.17 12.13
CA ILE A 547 9.06 -5.53 11.54
C ILE A 547 8.79 -6.99 11.90
N VAL A 548 7.65 -7.26 12.51
CA VAL A 548 7.15 -8.61 12.73
C VAL A 548 6.02 -8.84 11.74
N TYR A 549 6.32 -9.55 10.66
CA TYR A 549 5.41 -9.83 9.56
C TYR A 549 4.71 -11.17 9.81
N LEU A 550 3.39 -11.12 10.00
CA LEU A 550 2.55 -12.27 10.24
C LEU A 550 1.68 -12.55 9.02
N THR A 551 1.59 -13.82 8.64
CA THR A 551 0.68 -14.29 7.60
C THR A 551 0.37 -15.77 7.81
N ASP A 552 -0.75 -16.24 7.25
CA ASP A 552 -0.96 -17.68 7.07
C ASP A 552 -0.25 -18.22 5.82
N GLY A 553 0.61 -17.42 5.18
CA GLY A 553 1.61 -17.83 4.22
C GLY A 553 1.13 -17.97 2.77
N GLU A 554 -0.17 -17.84 2.52
CA GLU A 554 -0.74 -18.00 1.18
C GLU A 554 -0.99 -16.65 0.48
N LEU A 555 -0.05 -16.27 -0.39
CA LEU A 555 -0.26 -15.16 -1.32
C LEU A 555 -1.37 -15.54 -2.32
N SER A 556 -2.47 -14.81 -2.34
CA SER A 556 -3.65 -15.15 -3.15
C SER A 556 -4.28 -13.89 -3.77
N PRO A 557 -3.57 -13.23 -4.71
CA PRO A 557 -4.11 -12.08 -5.41
C PRO A 557 -5.23 -12.51 -6.37
N ASN A 558 -6.12 -11.57 -6.67
CA ASN A 558 -7.32 -11.82 -7.47
C ASN A 558 -7.53 -10.67 -8.46
N GLU A 559 -7.75 -11.02 -9.72
CA GLU A 559 -7.79 -10.08 -10.83
C GLU A 559 -9.05 -9.17 -10.85
N MET A 560 -10.07 -9.53 -10.06
CA MET A 560 -11.37 -8.84 -9.96
C MET A 560 -11.54 -8.05 -8.66
N VAL A 561 -10.62 -8.21 -7.71
CA VAL A 561 -10.64 -7.46 -6.45
C VAL A 561 -10.13 -6.05 -6.69
N TYR A 562 -10.76 -5.08 -6.05
CA TYR A 562 -10.28 -3.72 -6.01
C TYR A 562 -9.18 -3.60 -4.96
N THR A 563 -7.98 -3.23 -5.41
CA THR A 563 -6.75 -3.17 -4.63
C THR A 563 -6.16 -1.76 -4.69
N PRO A 564 -5.06 -1.48 -3.96
CA PRO A 564 -4.32 -0.24 -4.12
C PRO A 564 -3.80 0.02 -5.53
N TYR A 565 -3.79 -0.99 -6.41
CA TYR A 565 -3.34 -0.87 -7.79
C TYR A 565 -4.51 -0.71 -8.77
N GLY A 566 -5.69 -0.34 -8.28
CA GLY A 566 -6.95 -0.39 -9.02
C GLY A 566 -7.48 -1.82 -9.08
N ILE A 567 -8.28 -2.11 -10.10
CA ILE A 567 -8.72 -3.46 -10.41
C ILE A 567 -7.86 -4.02 -11.53
N HIS A 568 -7.08 -5.05 -11.21
CA HIS A 568 -6.09 -5.68 -12.09
C HIS A 568 -6.58 -5.89 -13.53
N TRP A 569 -7.78 -6.46 -13.72
CA TRP A 569 -8.31 -6.76 -15.05
C TRP A 569 -8.45 -5.50 -15.95
N TRP A 570 -8.92 -4.38 -15.37
CA TRP A 570 -9.20 -3.14 -16.11
C TRP A 570 -8.04 -2.16 -16.11
N ASP A 571 -7.46 -1.90 -14.93
CA ASP A 571 -6.50 -0.82 -14.71
C ASP A 571 -5.06 -1.21 -15.07
N ARG A 572 -4.71 -2.50 -14.94
CA ARG A 572 -3.41 -3.04 -15.42
C ARG A 572 -2.19 -2.26 -14.96
N ARG A 573 -2.22 -1.75 -13.72
CA ARG A 573 -1.16 -0.87 -13.18
C ARG A 573 0.13 -1.63 -12.84
N VAL A 574 0.02 -2.91 -12.50
CA VAL A 574 1.17 -3.75 -12.09
C VAL A 574 1.47 -4.90 -13.05
N HIS A 575 0.56 -5.22 -13.96
CA HIS A 575 0.73 -6.23 -15.01
C HIS A 575 -0.23 -5.95 -16.18
N ASP A 576 0.12 -6.40 -17.39
CA ASP A 576 -0.63 -6.18 -18.63
C ASP A 576 -1.66 -7.29 -18.96
N GLY A 577 -1.56 -8.46 -18.31
CA GLY A 577 -2.38 -9.64 -18.55
C GLY A 577 -3.58 -9.83 -17.60
N ILE A 578 -4.37 -10.89 -17.84
CA ILE A 578 -5.43 -11.39 -16.95
C ILE A 578 -5.08 -12.78 -16.38
N ASP A 579 -3.84 -13.20 -16.60
CA ASP A 579 -3.31 -14.49 -16.17
C ASP A 579 -3.06 -14.46 -14.66
N PRO A 580 -3.81 -15.25 -13.85
CA PRO A 580 -3.64 -15.26 -12.40
C PRO A 580 -2.20 -15.57 -11.96
N GLN A 581 -1.46 -16.38 -12.72
CA GLN A 581 -0.07 -16.70 -12.39
C GLN A 581 0.85 -15.49 -12.51
N GLN A 582 0.65 -14.66 -13.54
CA GLN A 582 1.43 -13.43 -13.69
C GLN A 582 1.12 -12.45 -12.56
N VAL A 583 -0.14 -12.35 -12.14
CA VAL A 583 -0.53 -11.52 -10.99
C VAL A 583 0.21 -12.00 -9.74
N PHE A 584 0.17 -13.30 -9.46
CA PHE A 584 0.92 -13.92 -8.36
C PHE A 584 2.41 -13.61 -8.41
N ASP A 585 3.07 -13.86 -9.55
CA ASP A 585 4.52 -13.68 -9.71
C ASP A 585 4.94 -12.22 -9.50
N LYS A 586 4.13 -11.26 -9.98
CA LYS A 586 4.38 -9.83 -9.83
C LYS A 586 4.30 -9.39 -8.38
N HIS A 587 3.22 -9.74 -7.67
CA HIS A 587 3.09 -9.41 -6.25
C HIS A 587 4.16 -10.11 -5.39
N SER A 588 4.52 -11.34 -5.73
CA SER A 588 5.61 -12.07 -5.09
C SER A 588 6.96 -11.35 -5.23
N ALA A 589 7.28 -10.85 -6.43
CA ALA A 589 8.51 -10.10 -6.68
C ALA A 589 8.53 -8.72 -6.02
N ARG A 590 7.37 -8.05 -5.97
CA ARG A 590 7.19 -6.73 -5.33
C ARG A 590 7.31 -6.82 -3.81
N PHE A 591 6.76 -7.88 -3.21
CA PHE A 591 6.97 -8.18 -1.78
C PHE A 591 8.46 -8.31 -1.46
N GLN A 592 9.22 -9.08 -2.26
CA GLN A 592 10.67 -9.17 -2.08
C GLN A 592 11.38 -7.81 -2.20
N ALA A 593 10.94 -6.96 -3.12
CA ALA A 593 11.50 -5.62 -3.26
C ALA A 593 11.26 -4.76 -2.02
N ALA A 594 10.04 -4.79 -1.45
CA ALA A 594 9.73 -4.09 -0.21
C ALA A 594 10.55 -4.62 0.99
N CYS A 595 10.73 -5.94 1.11
CA CYS A 595 11.57 -6.54 2.15
C CYS A 595 13.06 -6.13 2.01
N ARG A 596 13.59 -6.09 0.79
CA ARG A 596 14.95 -5.56 0.54
C ARG A 596 15.05 -4.07 0.89
N ALA A 597 14.06 -3.27 0.52
CA ALA A 597 14.02 -1.84 0.85
C ALA A 597 14.05 -1.60 2.36
N ALA A 598 13.27 -2.37 3.14
CA ALA A 598 13.27 -2.30 4.59
C ALA A 598 14.64 -2.68 5.19
N ARG A 599 15.22 -3.81 4.75
CA ARG A 599 16.53 -4.28 5.24
C ARG A 599 17.66 -3.29 4.91
N ASN A 600 17.60 -2.62 3.76
CA ASN A 600 18.56 -1.57 3.38
C ASN A 600 18.50 -0.32 4.28
N GLN A 601 17.45 -0.17 5.10
CA GLN A 601 17.34 0.88 6.13
C GLN A 601 17.64 0.37 7.55
N ASN A 602 18.39 -0.74 7.66
CA ASN A 602 18.71 -1.40 8.93
C ASN A 602 17.45 -1.83 9.72
N ILE A 603 16.34 -2.09 9.02
CA ILE A 603 15.14 -2.64 9.63
C ILE A 603 15.24 -4.16 9.63
N SER A 604 15.07 -4.73 10.81
CA SER A 604 15.07 -6.16 11.06
C SER A 604 13.71 -6.76 10.72
N VAL A 605 13.63 -7.62 9.70
CA VAL A 605 12.37 -8.26 9.28
C VAL A 605 12.29 -9.66 9.86
N TRP A 606 11.30 -9.88 10.72
CA TRP A 606 10.91 -11.18 11.25
C TRP A 606 9.66 -11.64 10.49
N VAL A 607 9.61 -12.91 10.08
CA VAL A 607 8.46 -13.46 9.35
C VAL A 607 7.94 -14.67 10.10
N VAL A 608 6.63 -14.73 10.31
CA VAL A 608 5.95 -15.85 10.95
C VAL A 608 4.82 -16.34 10.05
N ALA A 609 4.92 -17.59 9.57
CA ALA A 609 3.85 -18.28 8.86
C ALA A 609 2.99 -19.07 9.86
N PHE A 610 1.68 -18.88 9.86
CA PHE A 610 0.76 -19.49 10.82
C PHE A 610 -0.28 -20.43 10.19
N GLY A 611 -0.28 -21.69 10.60
CA GLY A 611 -1.17 -22.73 10.08
C GLY A 611 -0.80 -23.23 8.69
N THR A 612 0.37 -22.83 8.16
CA THR A 612 0.95 -23.32 6.90
C THR A 612 2.47 -23.38 6.98
N ALA A 613 3.08 -24.04 5.99
CA ALA A 613 4.52 -24.11 5.85
C ALA A 613 5.11 -22.79 5.32
N LEU A 614 6.32 -22.45 5.78
CA LEU A 614 7.10 -21.34 5.25
C LEU A 614 7.41 -21.55 3.76
N THR A 615 6.96 -20.62 2.93
CA THR A 615 7.36 -20.57 1.51
C THR A 615 8.76 -19.96 1.37
N GLN A 616 9.45 -20.27 0.27
CA GLN A 616 10.76 -19.68 -0.01
C GLN A 616 10.70 -18.15 -0.08
N ASN A 617 9.59 -17.61 -0.60
CA ASN A 617 9.37 -16.18 -0.67
C ASN A 617 9.30 -15.53 0.73
N LEU A 618 8.65 -16.16 1.71
CA LEU A 618 8.64 -15.68 3.10
C LEU A 618 10.03 -15.76 3.74
N ILE A 619 10.76 -16.86 3.50
CA ILE A 619 12.12 -17.05 4.01
C ILE A 619 13.07 -15.97 3.46
N ASP A 620 13.01 -15.68 2.16
CA ASP A 620 13.88 -14.71 1.50
C ASP A 620 13.58 -13.26 1.90
N CYS A 621 12.33 -12.97 2.32
CA CYS A 621 11.95 -11.67 2.86
C CYS A 621 12.56 -11.43 4.25
N ALA A 622 12.55 -12.45 5.11
CA ALA A 622 13.06 -12.34 6.48
C ALA A 622 14.55 -11.98 6.51
N THR A 623 14.99 -11.28 7.54
CA THR A 623 16.43 -11.22 7.84
C THR A 623 16.94 -12.65 8.12
N PRO A 624 18.15 -13.03 7.70
CA PRO A 624 18.65 -14.40 7.89
C PRO A 624 18.48 -14.92 9.33
N GLY A 625 17.88 -16.10 9.47
CA GLY A 625 17.60 -16.72 10.78
C GLY A 625 16.40 -16.16 11.54
N ARG A 626 15.52 -15.38 10.86
CA ARG A 626 14.35 -14.72 11.46
C ARG A 626 13.00 -15.12 10.82
N ALA A 627 12.97 -16.28 10.15
CA ALA A 627 11.74 -16.88 9.63
C ALA A 627 11.29 -18.02 10.56
N TYR A 628 10.00 -18.04 10.90
CA TYR A 628 9.38 -18.99 11.82
C TYR A 628 8.08 -19.54 11.22
N SER A 629 7.74 -20.77 11.58
CA SER A 629 6.45 -21.39 11.29
C SER A 629 5.78 -21.83 12.59
N ALA A 630 4.47 -21.74 12.66
CA ALA A 630 3.66 -22.22 13.75
C ALA A 630 2.45 -23.00 13.21
N ASP A 631 2.20 -24.19 13.73
CA ASP A 631 1.09 -25.04 13.27
C ASP A 631 -0.21 -24.82 14.08
N ASP A 632 -0.08 -24.31 15.31
CA ASP A 632 -1.16 -24.02 16.25
C ASP A 632 -0.85 -22.78 17.11
N SER A 633 -1.82 -22.36 17.93
CA SER A 633 -1.70 -21.14 18.73
C SER A 633 -0.60 -21.23 19.79
N GLU A 634 -0.32 -22.42 20.34
CA GLU A 634 0.74 -22.59 21.35
C GLU A 634 2.12 -22.43 20.71
N ALA A 635 2.34 -23.06 19.55
CA ALA A 635 3.55 -22.88 18.76
C ALA A 635 3.73 -21.42 18.30
N LEU A 636 2.63 -20.71 18.00
CA LEU A 636 2.67 -19.30 17.62
C LEU A 636 3.10 -18.42 18.79
N GLU A 637 2.53 -18.62 19.98
CA GLU A 637 2.93 -17.91 21.20
C GLU A 637 4.41 -18.16 21.52
N ASP A 638 4.89 -19.39 21.40
CA ASP A 638 6.30 -19.73 21.64
C ASP A 638 7.24 -19.05 20.62
N ALA A 639 6.86 -19.00 19.34
CA ALA A 639 7.59 -18.23 18.34
C ALA A 639 7.64 -16.74 18.70
N PHE A 640 6.53 -16.17 19.17
CA PHE A 640 6.43 -14.77 19.57
C PHE A 640 7.30 -14.46 20.80
N ARG A 641 7.30 -15.34 21.81
CA ARG A 641 8.22 -15.24 22.96
C ARG A 641 9.68 -15.29 22.51
N ALA A 642 10.02 -16.21 21.62
CA ALA A 642 11.39 -16.35 21.11
C ALA A 642 11.85 -15.11 20.32
N ILE A 643 10.96 -14.50 19.53
CA ILE A 643 11.26 -13.25 18.81
C ILE A 643 11.41 -12.09 19.81
N ALA A 644 10.46 -11.92 20.73
CA ALA A 644 10.51 -10.88 21.76
C ALA A 644 11.80 -10.94 22.57
N GLN A 645 12.21 -12.13 23.04
CA GLN A 645 13.46 -12.33 23.75
C GLN A 645 14.71 -11.99 22.92
N LYS A 646 14.67 -12.20 21.60
CA LYS A 646 15.79 -11.82 20.72
C LYS A 646 15.84 -10.31 20.47
N ILE A 647 14.69 -9.66 20.40
CA ILE A 647 14.59 -8.19 20.25
C ILE A 647 15.05 -7.50 21.53
N ALA A 648 14.66 -8.02 22.69
CA ALA A 648 14.99 -7.44 23.99
C ALA A 648 16.47 -7.57 24.41
N LYS A 649 17.32 -8.31 23.68
CA LYS A 649 18.71 -8.56 24.09
C LYS A 649 19.71 -7.47 23.63
N LEU A 650 20.11 -6.64 24.60
CA LEU A 650 21.48 -6.20 25.01
C LEU A 650 22.50 -5.66 23.98
N ARG A 651 22.97 -4.42 24.20
CA ARG A 651 24.28 -3.90 23.75
C ARG A 651 25.25 -3.77 24.94
N VAL A 652 26.54 -4.06 24.72
CA VAL A 652 27.64 -3.75 25.67
C VAL A 652 27.81 -2.23 25.75
N THR A 653 27.88 -1.68 26.96
CA THR A 653 28.34 -0.32 27.24
C THR A 653 29.79 -0.39 27.74
N GLU A 654 30.68 0.39 27.11
CA GLU A 654 32.11 0.48 27.49
C GLU A 654 32.32 1.08 28.89
#